data_AF-A0A3E5EU88-F1
#
_entry.id   AF-A0A3E5EU88-F1
#
_cell.length_a   1.000
_cell.length_b   1.000
_cell.length_c   1.000
_cell.angle_alpha   90.00
_cell.angle_beta   90.00
_cell.angle_gamma   90.00
#
_symmetry.space_group_name_H-M   'P 1'
#
loop_
_entity.id
_entity.type
_entity.pdbx_description
1 polymer ?
#
loop_
_entity_poly.entity_id
_entity_poly.type
_entity_poly.pdbx_seq_one_letter_code
_entity_poly.pdbx_strand_id
1 'polypeptide(L)'
;MMAGFILRKYFRNGGFNVISGLVAVLLACSSCFSDLKLERALVAAEENRSELEKVLKHYSLDSPDRQKYKAAVYLIRNMMDCYSLDYVYGDEYVRVIDSLSNINGTPVQEDFMRDVDSISRCLNRKILQSGSVIKCDLRHLTAGQLIRHIDMSFESLRYPWTKELDFSDFCEYVLPHRIGHERLEEWMTDYRNSMKVALDSFARTAMADSCICSYYLRKYAERDFFYTTIVPELSPSSLLYSTIGLGNCKELQALTVYSLRSLGIPVAIDFTPQWGKRSLGHSWCTLIGKGNQLPFLFYDKVPLGEHLADMRKRDGLAKVYRRMYSEQEGTLASLLPQEEIPPLFEDKHLKDVSELYFTPVAATVNLSFSPPEKKEYAYLSVFNNKGWIPIDWGRIKNGKVEFKKVAKGNAYLATYYHRGKTYPASNPFIVEENGDTRLLAPDVNSFTSVFLRRKYPDKKHVYELSRSRTVGGRFQIMADVSERFTDVCTIDEFPETLAPVSIVFDTPVEATALRYLSAPDSNVFLAELELYDEQDNLVEGEIIGTDGSWYGNGRDKYKVFDHDMLTYFDAPVSSGGWVGLSFGRVRKIKRIVYAPYNDDNGINKGELYELFYFDAGWVSLGEKYGDSSYTMNYDRVPRNALLLLRNKTKGQEVRIFTQEDGKHEWW
;
A
#
# COMPACT_ATOMS: atom_id res chain seq x y z
N MET A 1 4.29 -41.84 20.87
CA MET A 1 4.79 -42.89 21.79
C MET A 1 5.89 -43.78 21.18
N MET A 2 6.05 -43.85 19.85
CA MET A 2 7.10 -44.65 19.19
C MET A 2 8.49 -43.99 19.07
N ALA A 3 8.60 -42.66 19.22
CA ALA A 3 9.88 -41.94 19.11
C ALA A 3 10.79 -42.05 20.36
N GLY A 4 10.24 -42.45 21.51
CA GLY A 4 10.96 -42.47 22.79
C GLY A 4 11.86 -43.69 23.01
N PHE A 5 11.72 -44.76 22.20
CA PHE A 5 12.42 -46.03 22.43
C PHE A 5 13.80 -46.12 21.78
N ILE A 6 14.08 -45.30 20.76
CA ILE A 6 15.34 -45.36 19.99
C ILE A 6 16.47 -44.58 20.69
N LEU A 7 16.13 -43.54 21.46
CA LEU A 7 17.11 -42.67 22.13
C LEU A 7 17.77 -43.29 23.37
N ARG A 8 17.17 -44.31 24.00
CA ARG A 8 17.72 -44.89 25.25
C ARG A 8 18.83 -45.92 25.06
N LYS A 9 19.07 -46.41 23.85
CA LYS A 9 20.11 -47.45 23.60
C LYS A 9 21.45 -46.89 23.12
N TYR A 10 21.53 -45.60 22.76
CA TYR A 10 22.72 -44.98 22.17
C TYR A 10 23.67 -44.29 23.18
N PHE A 11 23.29 -44.14 24.45
CA PHE A 11 24.11 -43.46 25.47
C PHE A 11 24.91 -44.41 26.38
N ARG A 12 25.46 -45.49 25.82
CA ARG A 12 26.43 -46.34 26.53
C ARG A 12 27.50 -46.82 25.55
N ASN A 13 28.56 -46.00 25.43
CA ASN A 13 29.91 -46.26 24.92
C ASN A 13 30.33 -45.40 23.73
N GLY A 14 31.42 -44.64 23.93
CA GLY A 14 32.28 -44.15 22.85
C GLY A 14 31.98 -42.74 22.35
N GLY A 15 32.56 -41.72 22.99
CA GLY A 15 32.69 -40.39 22.42
C GLY A 15 33.65 -40.44 21.22
N PHE A 16 33.12 -40.23 20.02
CA PHE A 16 33.75 -39.66 18.81
C PHE A 16 32.80 -39.70 17.59
N ASN A 17 31.61 -40.29 17.69
CA ASN A 17 30.62 -40.40 16.59
C ASN A 17 29.31 -39.58 16.78
N VAL A 18 29.23 -38.71 17.79
CA VAL A 18 27.97 -38.02 18.15
C VAL A 18 27.58 -36.96 17.12
N ILE A 19 28.55 -36.29 16.47
CA ILE A 19 28.28 -35.24 15.48
C ILE A 19 27.81 -35.87 14.15
N SER A 20 28.45 -36.94 13.70
CA SER A 20 28.07 -37.67 12.47
C SER A 20 26.70 -38.36 12.61
N GLY A 21 26.39 -38.88 13.80
CA GLY A 21 25.08 -39.46 14.12
C GLY A 21 23.96 -38.43 14.19
N LEU A 22 24.21 -37.24 14.76
CA LEU A 22 23.21 -36.15 14.76
C LEU A 22 22.92 -35.62 13.35
N VAL A 23 23.96 -35.46 12.52
CA VAL A 23 23.81 -35.02 11.12
C VAL A 23 23.06 -36.08 10.30
N ALA A 24 23.34 -37.37 10.50
CA ALA A 24 22.61 -38.45 9.82
C ALA A 24 21.14 -38.57 10.26
N VAL A 25 20.83 -38.32 11.54
CA VAL A 25 19.45 -38.30 12.04
C VAL A 25 18.69 -37.05 11.54
N LEU A 26 19.35 -35.89 11.47
CA LEU A 26 18.76 -34.67 10.88
C LEU A 26 18.53 -34.82 9.36
N LEU A 27 19.43 -35.50 8.63
CA LEU A 27 19.28 -35.83 7.21
C LEU A 27 18.20 -36.88 6.95
N ALA A 28 18.03 -37.86 7.85
CA ALA A 28 16.98 -38.88 7.73
C ALA A 28 15.59 -38.35 8.12
N CYS A 29 15.51 -37.43 9.08
CA CYS A 29 14.25 -36.77 9.44
C CYS A 29 13.78 -35.80 8.34
N SER A 30 14.70 -35.11 7.65
CA SER A 30 14.34 -34.20 6.55
C SER A 30 13.94 -34.96 5.27
N SER A 31 14.54 -36.12 4.98
CA SER A 31 14.08 -36.98 3.87
C SER A 31 12.72 -37.60 4.14
N CYS A 32 12.49 -38.16 5.34
CA CYS A 32 11.19 -38.73 5.71
C CYS A 32 10.05 -37.69 5.72
N PHE A 33 10.35 -36.45 6.10
CA PHE A 33 9.37 -35.36 6.08
C PHE A 33 9.08 -34.85 4.66
N SER A 34 10.11 -34.80 3.80
CA SER A 34 9.97 -34.47 2.38
C SER A 34 9.09 -35.49 1.65
N ASP A 35 9.29 -36.77 1.93
CA ASP A 35 8.50 -37.86 1.34
C ASP A 35 7.04 -37.83 1.82
N LEU A 36 6.79 -37.42 3.07
CA LEU A 36 5.44 -37.28 3.60
C LEU A 36 4.64 -36.14 2.95
N LYS A 37 5.25 -34.96 2.72
CA LYS A 37 4.57 -33.86 2.02
C LYS A 37 4.22 -34.22 0.58
N LEU A 38 5.15 -34.90 -0.11
CA LEU A 38 4.91 -35.39 -1.46
C LEU A 38 3.74 -36.38 -1.50
N GLU A 39 3.73 -37.39 -0.62
CA GLU A 39 2.64 -38.37 -0.58
C GLU A 39 1.29 -37.73 -0.23
N ARG A 40 1.27 -36.74 0.68
CA ARG A 40 0.05 -35.98 0.99
C ARG A 40 -0.52 -35.28 -0.25
N ALA A 41 0.34 -34.64 -1.04
CA ALA A 41 -0.08 -34.00 -2.29
C ALA A 41 -0.59 -35.02 -3.31
N LEU A 42 0.07 -36.17 -3.46
CA LEU A 42 -0.36 -37.26 -4.34
C LEU A 42 -1.71 -37.85 -3.92
N VAL A 43 -1.96 -38.00 -2.62
CA VAL A 43 -3.27 -38.45 -2.10
C VAL A 43 -4.34 -37.40 -2.37
N ALA A 44 -4.05 -36.10 -2.16
CA ALA A 44 -4.99 -35.01 -2.40
C ALA A 44 -5.34 -34.80 -3.89
N ALA A 45 -4.52 -35.33 -4.81
CA ALA A 45 -4.77 -35.32 -6.24
C ALA A 45 -5.89 -36.27 -6.69
N GLU A 46 -6.31 -37.21 -5.85
CA GLU A 46 -7.40 -38.15 -6.11
C GLU A 46 -7.20 -38.89 -7.46
N GLU A 47 -8.17 -38.82 -8.38
CA GLU A 47 -8.09 -39.45 -9.71
C GLU A 47 -6.90 -38.94 -10.54
N ASN A 48 -6.47 -37.68 -10.31
CA ASN A 48 -5.35 -37.06 -11.00
C ASN A 48 -3.97 -37.48 -10.43
N ARG A 49 -3.92 -38.29 -9.36
CA ARG A 49 -2.66 -38.84 -8.82
C ARG A 49 -1.79 -39.47 -9.91
N SER A 50 -2.43 -40.20 -10.83
CA SER A 50 -1.74 -40.89 -11.92
C SER A 50 -1.01 -39.94 -12.88
N GLU A 51 -1.52 -38.71 -13.08
CA GLU A 51 -0.83 -37.69 -13.88
C GLU A 51 0.43 -37.19 -13.16
N LEU A 52 0.35 -36.93 -11.85
CA LEU A 52 1.50 -36.46 -11.07
C LEU A 52 2.59 -37.54 -10.95
N GLU A 53 2.21 -38.80 -10.76
CA GLU A 53 3.15 -39.93 -10.75
C GLU A 53 3.83 -40.14 -12.12
N LYS A 54 3.12 -39.88 -13.24
CA LYS A 54 3.74 -39.89 -14.58
C LYS A 54 4.85 -38.84 -14.71
N VAL A 55 4.70 -37.66 -14.11
CA VAL A 55 5.75 -36.61 -14.11
C VAL A 55 6.99 -37.09 -13.34
N LEU A 56 6.79 -37.68 -12.16
CA LEU A 56 7.90 -38.24 -11.36
C LEU A 56 8.59 -39.39 -12.10
N LYS A 57 7.83 -40.29 -12.72
CA LYS A 57 8.35 -41.38 -13.55
C LYS A 57 9.14 -40.86 -14.73
N HIS A 58 8.64 -39.82 -15.40
CA HIS A 58 9.29 -39.23 -16.57
C HIS A 58 10.74 -38.81 -16.25
N TYR A 59 10.96 -38.07 -15.16
CA TYR A 59 12.30 -37.59 -14.80
C TYR A 59 13.17 -38.58 -14.01
N SER A 60 12.60 -39.71 -13.55
CA SER A 60 13.37 -40.75 -12.85
C SER A 60 13.74 -41.94 -13.74
N LEU A 61 12.91 -42.27 -14.74
CA LEU A 61 13.04 -43.47 -15.55
C LEU A 61 13.03 -43.19 -17.05
N ASP A 62 12.01 -42.49 -17.57
CA ASP A 62 11.82 -42.39 -19.04
C ASP A 62 12.82 -41.41 -19.70
N SER A 63 13.13 -40.30 -19.01
CA SER A 63 14.13 -39.28 -19.37
C SER A 63 14.88 -38.84 -18.10
N PRO A 64 15.78 -39.69 -17.57
CA PRO A 64 16.37 -39.48 -16.24
C PRO A 64 17.14 -38.16 -16.14
N ASP A 65 16.67 -37.27 -15.27
CA ASP A 65 17.33 -36.01 -14.92
C ASP A 65 17.10 -35.73 -13.44
N ARG A 66 18.18 -35.81 -12.66
CA ARG A 66 18.11 -35.67 -11.20
C ARG A 66 17.66 -34.29 -10.76
N GLN A 67 18.00 -33.22 -11.49
CA GLN A 67 17.59 -31.88 -11.11
C GLN A 67 16.12 -31.64 -11.47
N LYS A 68 15.69 -32.07 -12.65
CA LYS A 68 14.27 -31.98 -13.05
C LYS A 68 13.36 -32.83 -12.17
N TYR A 69 13.81 -34.03 -11.77
CA TYR A 69 13.09 -34.85 -10.79
C TYR A 69 12.92 -34.12 -9.45
N LYS A 70 13.99 -33.49 -8.93
CA LYS A 70 13.91 -32.68 -7.70
C LYS A 70 12.96 -31.49 -7.86
N ALA A 71 12.97 -30.83 -9.01
CA ALA A 71 12.05 -29.73 -9.32
C ALA A 71 10.58 -30.20 -9.38
N ALA A 72 10.32 -31.36 -10.00
CA ALA A 72 9.00 -31.99 -10.02
C ALA A 72 8.50 -32.31 -8.61
N VAL A 73 9.34 -32.94 -7.78
CA VAL A 73 9.03 -33.21 -6.37
C VAL A 73 8.77 -31.91 -5.61
N TYR A 74 9.56 -30.87 -5.86
CA TYR A 74 9.40 -29.56 -5.22
C TYR A 74 8.06 -28.90 -5.58
N LEU A 75 7.65 -28.92 -6.84
CA LEU A 75 6.36 -28.40 -7.27
C LEU A 75 5.21 -29.18 -6.63
N ILE A 76 5.17 -30.49 -6.85
CA ILE A 76 4.05 -31.34 -6.41
C ILE A 76 3.83 -31.24 -4.89
N ARG A 77 4.89 -31.34 -4.09
CA ARG A 77 4.76 -31.33 -2.63
C ARG A 77 4.28 -30.00 -2.03
N ASN A 78 4.37 -28.91 -2.78
CA ASN A 78 3.96 -27.56 -2.35
C ASN A 78 2.67 -27.08 -3.05
N MET A 79 2.01 -27.93 -3.84
CA MET A 79 0.84 -27.56 -4.65
C MET A 79 -0.50 -27.66 -3.89
N MET A 80 -0.49 -28.02 -2.59
CA MET A 80 -1.70 -28.25 -1.79
C MET A 80 -2.68 -27.07 -1.81
N ASP A 81 -2.16 -25.85 -1.72
CA ASP A 81 -2.94 -24.61 -1.66
C ASP A 81 -2.99 -23.89 -3.03
N CYS A 82 -2.60 -24.55 -4.13
CA CYS A 82 -2.65 -24.02 -5.49
C CYS A 82 -3.98 -24.32 -6.18
N TYR A 83 -4.71 -23.27 -6.57
CA TYR A 83 -5.99 -23.39 -7.28
C TYR A 83 -6.29 -22.12 -8.07
N SER A 84 -7.13 -22.22 -9.11
CA SER A 84 -7.70 -21.05 -9.79
C SER A 84 -9.12 -20.73 -9.32
N LEU A 85 -9.49 -19.45 -9.36
CA LEU A 85 -10.86 -18.96 -9.18
C LEU A 85 -11.46 -18.68 -10.56
N ASP A 86 -12.34 -19.58 -11.02
CA ASP A 86 -13.01 -19.45 -12.32
C ASP A 86 -14.35 -18.73 -12.14
N TYR A 87 -14.45 -17.51 -12.64
CA TYR A 87 -15.64 -16.66 -12.46
C TYR A 87 -16.59 -16.82 -13.65
N VAL A 88 -17.88 -17.01 -13.37
CA VAL A 88 -18.92 -17.25 -14.40
C VAL A 88 -18.93 -16.16 -15.49
N TYR A 89 -18.70 -14.90 -15.11
CA TYR A 89 -18.64 -13.75 -16.03
C TYR A 89 -17.22 -13.21 -16.26
N GLY A 90 -16.18 -13.97 -15.88
CA GLY A 90 -14.78 -13.55 -16.04
C GLY A 90 -14.39 -13.34 -17.50
N ASP A 91 -14.70 -14.29 -18.38
CA ASP A 91 -14.41 -14.16 -19.81
C ASP A 91 -15.19 -13.02 -20.49
N GLU A 92 -16.43 -12.75 -20.04
CA GLU A 92 -17.20 -11.59 -20.50
C GLU A 92 -16.54 -10.28 -20.07
N TYR A 93 -16.05 -10.21 -18.83
CA TYR A 93 -15.33 -9.05 -18.32
C TYR A 93 -14.13 -8.71 -19.20
N VAL A 94 -13.27 -9.69 -19.46
CA VAL A 94 -12.07 -9.51 -20.30
C VAL A 94 -12.46 -9.04 -21.69
N ARG A 95 -13.46 -9.67 -22.33
CA ARG A 95 -13.95 -9.27 -23.67
C ARG A 95 -14.47 -7.83 -23.72
N VAL A 96 -15.26 -7.41 -22.73
CA VAL A 96 -15.80 -6.05 -22.68
C VAL A 96 -14.67 -5.04 -22.53
N ILE A 97 -13.74 -5.30 -21.62
CA ILE A 97 -12.60 -4.42 -21.37
C ILE A 97 -11.69 -4.31 -22.60
N ASP A 98 -11.34 -5.43 -23.23
CA ASP A 98 -10.53 -5.43 -24.46
C ASP A 98 -11.25 -4.66 -25.59
N SER A 99 -12.59 -4.75 -25.68
CA SER A 99 -13.35 -4.01 -26.70
C SER A 99 -13.27 -2.49 -26.53
N LEU A 100 -13.16 -1.98 -25.30
CA LEU A 100 -13.02 -0.55 -25.03
C LEU A 100 -11.70 0.01 -25.59
N SER A 101 -10.67 -0.82 -25.66
CA SER A 101 -9.38 -0.42 -26.22
C SER A 101 -9.38 -0.19 -27.72
N ASN A 102 -10.30 -0.83 -28.44
CA ASN A 102 -10.42 -0.70 -29.89
C ASN A 102 -11.26 0.52 -30.32
N ILE A 103 -11.83 1.28 -29.37
CA ILE A 103 -12.80 2.34 -29.67
C ILE A 103 -12.14 3.70 -29.92
N ASN A 104 -10.94 4.02 -29.41
CA ASN A 104 -10.44 5.39 -29.48
C ASN A 104 -9.01 5.57 -30.02
N GLY A 105 -8.95 6.17 -31.22
CA GLY A 105 -7.88 7.05 -31.67
C GLY A 105 -8.10 8.51 -31.24
N THR A 106 -8.70 8.77 -30.07
CA THR A 106 -8.87 10.12 -29.52
C THR A 106 -8.32 10.24 -28.09
N PRO A 107 -7.60 11.34 -27.75
CA PRO A 107 -6.87 11.47 -26.50
C PRO A 107 -7.66 12.28 -25.46
N VAL A 108 -8.75 11.72 -24.93
CA VAL A 108 -9.40 12.25 -23.71
C VAL A 108 -9.34 11.16 -22.64
N GLN A 109 -8.19 11.07 -21.97
CA GLN A 109 -7.90 10.04 -20.95
C GLN A 109 -8.88 10.08 -19.76
N GLU A 110 -9.41 11.24 -19.39
CA GLU A 110 -10.28 11.38 -18.21
C GLU A 110 -11.70 10.79 -18.39
N ASP A 111 -12.36 11.07 -19.52
CA ASP A 111 -13.68 10.47 -19.83
C ASP A 111 -13.56 8.95 -19.98
N PHE A 112 -12.46 8.49 -20.59
CA PHE A 112 -12.16 7.07 -20.73
C PHE A 112 -12.01 6.36 -19.37
N MET A 113 -11.25 6.96 -18.43
CA MET A 113 -11.08 6.40 -17.08
C MET A 113 -12.40 6.30 -16.31
N ARG A 114 -13.23 7.35 -16.36
CA ARG A 114 -14.55 7.35 -15.71
C ARG A 114 -15.45 6.24 -16.26
N ASP A 115 -15.43 6.06 -17.57
CA ASP A 115 -16.25 5.05 -18.24
C ASP A 115 -15.76 3.64 -17.92
N VAL A 116 -14.44 3.40 -17.94
CA VAL A 116 -13.83 2.13 -17.52
C VAL A 116 -14.15 1.80 -16.06
N ASP A 117 -14.09 2.76 -15.15
CA ASP A 117 -14.44 2.54 -13.74
C ASP A 117 -15.92 2.24 -13.56
N SER A 118 -16.79 2.91 -14.31
CA SER A 118 -18.24 2.66 -14.28
C SER A 118 -18.58 1.26 -14.78
N ILE A 119 -17.98 0.85 -15.90
CA ILE A 119 -18.13 -0.48 -16.49
C ILE A 119 -17.57 -1.54 -15.54
N SER A 120 -16.35 -1.35 -15.04
CA SER A 120 -15.70 -2.26 -14.10
C SER A 120 -16.55 -2.45 -12.83
N ARG A 121 -17.10 -1.37 -12.26
CA ARG A 121 -18.03 -1.46 -11.11
C ARG A 121 -19.27 -2.29 -11.41
N CYS A 122 -19.89 -2.11 -12.58
CA CYS A 122 -21.08 -2.87 -12.98
C CYS A 122 -20.76 -4.36 -13.14
N LEU A 123 -19.69 -4.68 -13.86
CA LEU A 123 -19.29 -6.06 -14.13
C LEU A 123 -18.80 -6.77 -12.86
N ASN A 124 -18.00 -6.11 -12.03
CA ASN A 124 -17.56 -6.63 -10.74
C ASN A 124 -18.74 -7.01 -9.85
N ARG A 125 -19.80 -6.18 -9.81
CA ARG A 125 -21.02 -6.51 -9.06
C ARG A 125 -21.67 -7.79 -9.55
N LYS A 126 -21.80 -7.97 -10.87
CA LYS A 126 -22.36 -9.20 -11.46
C LYS A 126 -21.50 -10.41 -11.10
N ILE A 127 -20.17 -10.28 -11.18
CA ILE A 127 -19.22 -11.35 -10.85
C ILE A 127 -19.33 -11.75 -9.38
N LEU A 128 -19.36 -10.79 -8.47
CA LEU A 128 -19.49 -11.05 -7.03
C LEU A 128 -20.82 -11.74 -6.67
N GLN A 129 -21.90 -11.42 -7.40
CA GLN A 129 -23.22 -12.05 -7.19
C GLN A 129 -23.26 -13.51 -7.68
N SER A 130 -22.55 -13.83 -8.76
CA SER A 130 -22.52 -15.18 -9.33
C SER A 130 -21.52 -16.12 -8.66
N GLY A 131 -20.53 -15.57 -7.95
CA GLY A 131 -19.47 -16.34 -7.31
C GLY A 131 -18.44 -16.91 -8.31
N SER A 132 -17.57 -17.79 -7.78
CA SER A 132 -16.51 -18.45 -8.52
C SER A 132 -16.46 -19.95 -8.24
N VAL A 133 -15.90 -20.71 -9.17
CA VAL A 133 -15.62 -22.13 -9.03
C VAL A 133 -14.13 -22.31 -8.74
N ILE A 134 -13.82 -22.99 -7.63
CA ILE A 134 -12.44 -23.33 -7.26
C ILE A 134 -12.02 -24.55 -8.08
N LYS A 135 -10.88 -24.44 -8.78
CA LYS A 135 -10.24 -25.56 -9.49
C LYS A 135 -8.85 -25.81 -8.91
N CYS A 136 -8.72 -26.83 -8.08
CA CYS A 136 -7.45 -27.21 -7.46
C CYS A 136 -6.48 -27.80 -8.49
N ASP A 137 -5.23 -27.31 -8.50
CA ASP A 137 -4.22 -27.73 -9.47
C ASP A 137 -3.88 -29.20 -9.35
N LEU A 138 -3.73 -29.72 -8.13
CA LEU A 138 -3.44 -31.14 -7.88
C LEU A 138 -4.44 -32.08 -8.56
N ARG A 139 -5.70 -31.65 -8.74
CA ARG A 139 -6.77 -32.46 -9.33
C ARG A 139 -6.95 -32.25 -10.84
N HIS A 140 -6.31 -31.25 -11.45
CA HIS A 140 -6.59 -30.86 -12.84
C HIS A 140 -5.35 -30.69 -13.72
N LEU A 141 -4.16 -30.53 -13.12
CA LEU A 141 -2.93 -30.28 -13.87
C LEU A 141 -2.41 -31.60 -14.46
N THR A 142 -2.28 -31.65 -15.79
CA THR A 142 -1.86 -32.86 -16.50
C THR A 142 -0.36 -33.06 -16.49
N ALA A 143 0.10 -34.30 -16.68
CA ALA A 143 1.51 -34.63 -16.74
C ALA A 143 2.22 -33.86 -17.87
N GLY A 144 1.59 -33.75 -19.04
CA GLY A 144 2.13 -33.05 -20.19
C GLY A 144 2.33 -31.56 -19.95
N GLN A 145 1.39 -30.90 -19.26
CA GLN A 145 1.52 -29.49 -18.87
C GLN A 145 2.67 -29.31 -17.87
N LEU A 146 2.76 -30.14 -16.83
CA LEU A 146 3.81 -30.00 -15.81
C LEU A 146 5.20 -30.28 -16.35
N ILE A 147 5.36 -31.34 -17.16
CA ILE A 147 6.63 -31.69 -17.81
C ILE A 147 7.09 -30.56 -18.72
N ARG A 148 6.18 -30.04 -19.57
CA ARG A 148 6.50 -28.92 -20.45
C ARG A 148 6.93 -27.68 -19.67
N HIS A 149 6.20 -27.35 -18.60
CA HIS A 149 6.55 -26.23 -17.72
C HIS A 149 7.95 -26.41 -17.11
N ILE A 150 8.23 -27.57 -16.51
CA ILE A 150 9.54 -27.87 -15.91
C ILE A 150 10.64 -27.77 -16.98
N ASP A 151 10.46 -28.40 -18.14
CA ASP A 151 11.44 -28.37 -19.21
C ASP A 151 11.74 -26.95 -19.68
N MET A 152 10.71 -26.14 -19.88
CA MET A 152 10.83 -24.73 -20.24
C MET A 152 11.51 -23.88 -19.17
N SER A 153 11.24 -24.13 -17.88
CA SER A 153 11.96 -23.48 -16.79
C SER A 153 13.45 -23.83 -16.82
N PHE A 154 13.80 -25.10 -17.06
CA PHE A 154 15.20 -25.53 -17.19
C PHE A 154 15.89 -24.96 -18.44
N GLU A 155 15.17 -24.76 -19.55
CA GLU A 155 15.74 -24.07 -20.72
C GLU A 155 16.18 -22.65 -20.40
N SER A 156 15.48 -21.95 -19.50
CA SER A 156 15.85 -20.60 -19.08
C SER A 156 17.20 -20.57 -18.35
N LEU A 157 17.63 -21.68 -17.76
CA LEU A 157 18.94 -21.80 -17.10
C LEU A 157 20.12 -21.80 -18.09
N ARG A 158 19.86 -21.81 -19.40
CA ARG A 158 20.89 -21.71 -20.44
C ARG A 158 21.35 -20.26 -20.67
N TYR A 159 20.63 -19.26 -20.14
CA TYR A 159 20.99 -17.87 -20.34
C TYR A 159 22.25 -17.48 -19.56
N PRO A 160 23.04 -16.50 -20.05
CA PRO A 160 24.28 -16.11 -19.38
C PRO A 160 24.10 -15.61 -17.93
N TRP A 161 23.01 -14.89 -17.64
CA TRP A 161 22.73 -14.32 -16.31
C TRP A 161 22.25 -15.35 -15.28
N THR A 162 21.86 -16.56 -15.68
CA THR A 162 21.37 -17.60 -14.76
C THR A 162 22.47 -18.52 -14.25
N LYS A 163 23.73 -18.31 -14.66
CA LYS A 163 24.86 -19.20 -14.32
C LYS A 163 25.17 -19.28 -12.83
N GLU A 164 24.88 -18.20 -12.09
CA GLU A 164 25.10 -18.13 -10.64
C GLU A 164 23.82 -18.38 -9.82
N LEU A 165 22.72 -18.77 -10.48
CA LEU A 165 21.45 -19.03 -9.79
C LEU A 165 21.51 -20.36 -9.03
N ASP A 166 21.33 -20.29 -7.72
CA ASP A 166 21.26 -21.47 -6.87
C ASP A 166 19.97 -22.26 -7.15
N PHE A 167 20.07 -23.60 -7.10
CA PHE A 167 18.95 -24.48 -7.40
C PHE A 167 17.72 -24.24 -6.49
N SER A 168 17.94 -23.85 -5.24
CA SER A 168 16.85 -23.50 -4.32
C SER A 168 16.11 -22.23 -4.73
N ASP A 169 16.85 -21.20 -5.17
CA ASP A 169 16.26 -19.94 -5.63
C ASP A 169 15.58 -20.12 -6.98
N PHE A 170 16.11 -20.97 -7.86
CA PHE A 170 15.41 -21.42 -9.06
C PHE A 170 14.06 -22.06 -8.70
N CYS A 171 14.04 -23.01 -7.76
CA CYS A 171 12.82 -23.70 -7.35
C CYS A 171 11.77 -22.75 -6.75
N GLU A 172 12.20 -21.74 -5.99
CA GLU A 172 11.29 -20.82 -5.28
C GLU A 172 10.83 -19.64 -6.15
N TYR A 173 11.71 -19.08 -6.98
CA TYR A 173 11.50 -17.77 -7.60
C TYR A 173 11.42 -17.79 -9.13
N VAL A 174 11.65 -18.94 -9.77
CA VAL A 174 11.54 -19.11 -11.24
C VAL A 174 10.58 -20.24 -11.60
N LEU A 175 10.76 -21.41 -10.99
CA LEU A 175 10.03 -22.64 -11.28
C LEU A 175 8.51 -22.60 -11.02
N PRO A 176 7.95 -21.84 -10.05
CA PRO A 176 6.51 -21.89 -9.77
C PRO A 176 5.66 -21.57 -11.01
N HIS A 177 4.67 -22.41 -11.27
CA HIS A 177 3.82 -22.32 -12.46
C HIS A 177 2.69 -21.30 -12.35
N ARG A 178 2.45 -20.77 -11.16
CA ARG A 178 1.43 -19.73 -10.87
C ARG A 178 1.92 -18.74 -9.82
N ILE A 179 1.19 -17.63 -9.65
CA ILE A 179 1.48 -16.57 -8.69
C ILE A 179 0.35 -16.44 -7.66
N GLY A 180 -0.90 -16.48 -8.12
CA GLY A 180 -2.11 -16.36 -7.30
C GLY A 180 -3.15 -17.37 -7.71
N HIS A 181 -4.40 -16.93 -7.85
CA HIS A 181 -5.53 -17.76 -8.22
C HIS A 181 -6.03 -17.51 -9.64
N GLU A 182 -5.14 -16.99 -10.51
CA GLU A 182 -5.39 -16.87 -11.93
C GLU A 182 -5.68 -18.23 -12.58
N ARG A 183 -6.35 -18.17 -13.73
CA ARG A 183 -6.58 -19.34 -14.58
C ARG A 183 -5.24 -19.97 -14.98
N LEU A 184 -5.19 -21.30 -14.91
CA LEU A 184 -4.01 -22.06 -15.29
C LEU A 184 -3.79 -21.97 -16.81
N GLU A 185 -2.62 -21.46 -17.23
CA GLU A 185 -2.21 -21.31 -18.63
C GLU A 185 -0.73 -21.63 -18.81
N GLU A 186 -0.34 -22.01 -20.03
CA GLU A 186 1.06 -22.26 -20.40
C GLU A 186 1.76 -20.95 -20.81
N TRP A 187 2.04 -20.10 -19.82
CA TRP A 187 2.48 -18.72 -20.05
C TRP A 187 3.95 -18.55 -20.48
N MET A 188 4.84 -19.48 -20.14
CA MET A 188 6.29 -19.26 -20.33
C MET A 188 6.69 -18.95 -21.77
N THR A 189 6.04 -19.59 -22.75
CA THR A 189 6.37 -19.40 -24.18
C THR A 189 6.01 -18.00 -24.64
N ASP A 190 4.79 -17.56 -24.34
CA ASP A 190 4.26 -16.28 -24.79
C ASP A 190 5.02 -15.11 -24.16
N TYR A 191 5.29 -15.21 -22.86
CA TYR A 191 6.06 -14.21 -22.13
C TYR A 191 7.51 -14.13 -22.62
N ARG A 192 8.19 -15.27 -22.83
CA ARG A 192 9.55 -15.29 -23.38
C ARG A 192 9.59 -14.70 -24.78
N ASN A 193 8.61 -15.05 -25.63
CA ASN A 193 8.51 -14.55 -27.00
C ASN A 193 8.26 -13.04 -27.05
N SER A 194 7.50 -12.48 -26.11
CA SER A 194 7.27 -11.03 -26.00
C SER A 194 8.56 -10.21 -25.79
N MET A 195 9.62 -10.86 -25.28
CA MET A 195 10.93 -10.27 -25.04
C MET A 195 12.01 -10.71 -26.02
N LYS A 196 11.70 -11.56 -27.01
CA LYS A 196 12.67 -12.24 -27.89
C LYS A 196 13.68 -11.30 -28.55
N VAL A 197 13.23 -10.15 -29.08
CA VAL A 197 14.12 -9.18 -29.75
C VAL A 197 15.18 -8.63 -28.79
N ALA A 198 14.79 -8.31 -27.55
CA ALA A 198 15.72 -7.80 -26.55
C ALA A 198 16.59 -8.95 -25.97
N LEU A 199 16.01 -10.13 -25.85
CA LEU A 199 16.63 -11.33 -25.30
C LEU A 199 17.91 -11.74 -26.05
N ASP A 200 17.87 -11.74 -27.39
CA ASP A 200 19.05 -12.06 -28.21
C ASP A 200 20.19 -11.06 -27.96
N SER A 201 19.86 -9.78 -27.78
CA SER A 201 20.83 -8.76 -27.42
C SER A 201 21.44 -9.03 -26.05
N PHE A 202 20.61 -9.28 -25.03
CA PHE A 202 21.06 -9.56 -23.66
C PHE A 202 21.97 -10.78 -23.60
N ALA A 203 21.61 -11.84 -24.31
CA ALA A 203 22.37 -13.08 -24.31
C ALA A 203 23.76 -12.90 -24.95
N ARG A 204 23.85 -12.17 -26.07
CA ARG A 204 25.15 -11.88 -26.72
C ARG A 204 26.07 -11.04 -25.86
N THR A 205 25.52 -10.09 -25.09
CA THR A 205 26.31 -9.18 -24.24
C THR A 205 26.51 -9.69 -22.82
N ALA A 206 25.97 -10.88 -22.49
CA ALA A 206 25.95 -11.42 -21.13
C ALA A 206 25.46 -10.39 -20.09
N MET A 207 24.39 -9.68 -20.43
CA MET A 207 23.84 -8.60 -19.62
C MET A 207 23.41 -9.12 -18.24
N ALA A 208 23.73 -8.36 -17.18
CA ALA A 208 23.31 -8.70 -15.83
C ALA A 208 21.78 -8.67 -15.68
N ASP A 209 21.24 -9.53 -14.83
CA ASP A 209 19.81 -9.63 -14.50
C ASP A 209 19.20 -8.29 -14.03
N SER A 210 19.92 -7.54 -13.20
CA SER A 210 19.55 -6.19 -12.75
C SER A 210 19.43 -5.19 -13.90
N CYS A 211 20.31 -5.28 -14.89
CA CYS A 211 20.24 -4.47 -16.10
C CYS A 211 19.03 -4.89 -16.96
N ILE A 212 18.73 -6.19 -17.05
CA ILE A 212 17.55 -6.70 -17.79
C ILE A 212 16.26 -6.23 -17.11
N CYS A 213 16.20 -6.31 -15.78
CA CYS A 213 15.10 -5.80 -14.98
C CYS A 213 14.93 -4.28 -15.20
N SER A 214 16.02 -3.51 -15.18
CA SER A 214 16.00 -2.08 -15.45
C SER A 214 15.53 -1.74 -16.87
N TYR A 215 15.94 -2.53 -17.87
CA TYR A 215 15.44 -2.38 -19.23
C TYR A 215 13.94 -2.68 -19.32
N TYR A 216 13.50 -3.76 -18.67
CA TYR A 216 12.09 -4.14 -18.62
C TYR A 216 11.24 -2.98 -18.06
N LEU A 217 11.63 -2.43 -16.90
CA LEU A 217 10.92 -1.32 -16.29
C LEU A 217 10.82 -0.10 -17.22
N ARG A 218 11.90 0.27 -17.91
CA ARG A 218 11.87 1.38 -18.88
C ARG A 218 10.98 1.10 -20.10
N LYS A 219 11.09 -0.10 -20.68
CA LYS A 219 10.30 -0.49 -21.86
C LYS A 219 8.80 -0.43 -21.58
N TYR A 220 8.38 -0.83 -20.38
CA TYR A 220 6.97 -0.87 -20.03
C TYR A 220 6.48 0.40 -19.33
N ALA A 221 7.36 1.27 -18.83
CA ALA A 221 7.00 2.58 -18.28
C ALA A 221 6.40 3.56 -19.31
N GLU A 222 6.44 3.23 -20.60
CA GLU A 222 5.84 4.01 -21.68
C GLU A 222 4.41 3.57 -22.04
N ARG A 223 3.93 2.43 -21.52
CA ARG A 223 2.52 2.06 -21.72
C ARG A 223 1.60 3.00 -20.92
N ASP A 224 0.32 3.04 -21.22
CA ASP A 224 -0.67 3.58 -20.28
C ASP A 224 -1.21 2.44 -19.41
N PHE A 225 -1.22 2.64 -18.08
CA PHE A 225 -1.81 1.70 -17.14
C PHE A 225 -2.77 2.43 -16.20
N PHE A 226 -4.02 1.99 -16.19
CA PHE A 226 -5.11 2.57 -15.44
C PHE A 226 -5.41 1.74 -14.21
N TYR A 227 -5.35 2.38 -13.05
CA TYR A 227 -5.65 1.75 -11.78
C TYR A 227 -7.15 1.55 -11.63
N THR A 228 -7.60 0.31 -11.67
CA THR A 228 -8.99 -0.03 -11.37
C THR A 228 -9.06 -1.32 -10.54
N THR A 229 -10.14 -1.46 -9.78
CA THR A 229 -10.37 -2.71 -9.04
C THR A 229 -11.00 -3.71 -9.99
N ILE A 230 -10.33 -4.84 -10.19
CA ILE A 230 -10.83 -5.95 -11.00
C ILE A 230 -11.10 -7.11 -10.07
N VAL A 231 -12.33 -7.61 -10.04
CA VAL A 231 -12.70 -8.78 -9.24
C VAL A 231 -12.15 -10.09 -9.82
N PRO A 232 -12.34 -10.40 -11.12
CA PRO A 232 -11.80 -11.64 -11.67
C PRO A 232 -10.27 -11.56 -11.73
N GLU A 233 -9.59 -12.64 -11.36
CA GLU A 233 -8.14 -12.72 -11.56
C GLU A 233 -7.86 -12.83 -13.05
N LEU A 234 -7.14 -11.84 -13.60
CA LEU A 234 -6.76 -11.86 -15.01
C LEU A 234 -5.83 -13.03 -15.29
N SER A 235 -6.07 -13.74 -16.40
CA SER A 235 -5.18 -14.83 -16.81
C SER A 235 -3.83 -14.29 -17.29
N PRO A 236 -2.76 -15.12 -17.30
CA PRO A 236 -1.46 -14.71 -17.79
C PRO A 236 -1.50 -14.12 -19.22
N SER A 237 -2.28 -14.72 -20.13
CA SER A 237 -2.45 -14.18 -21.49
C SER A 237 -3.17 -12.84 -21.52
N SER A 238 -4.24 -12.65 -20.73
CA SER A 238 -4.93 -11.36 -20.61
C SER A 238 -3.99 -10.26 -20.11
N LEU A 239 -3.14 -10.55 -19.11
CA LEU A 239 -2.15 -9.58 -18.61
C LEU A 239 -1.15 -9.17 -19.69
N LEU A 240 -0.65 -10.13 -20.48
CA LEU A 240 0.40 -9.88 -21.47
C LEU A 240 -0.11 -9.08 -22.68
N TYR A 241 -1.29 -9.45 -23.19
CA TYR A 241 -1.82 -8.98 -24.46
C TYR A 241 -2.80 -7.82 -24.35
N SER A 242 -3.23 -7.46 -23.13
CA SER A 242 -4.08 -6.28 -22.97
C SER A 242 -3.36 -5.03 -23.49
N THR A 243 -4.03 -4.34 -24.41
CA THR A 243 -3.58 -3.10 -25.06
C THR A 243 -3.68 -1.90 -24.12
N ILE A 244 -4.56 -1.99 -23.13
CA ILE A 244 -4.73 -1.01 -22.06
C ILE A 244 -4.35 -1.72 -20.77
N GLY A 245 -3.29 -1.23 -20.13
CA GLY A 245 -2.93 -1.75 -18.82
C GLY A 245 -4.06 -1.49 -17.82
N LEU A 246 -4.67 -2.54 -17.27
CA LEU A 246 -5.76 -2.43 -16.30
C LEU A 246 -5.50 -3.33 -15.10
N GLY A 247 -5.78 -2.81 -13.91
CA GLY A 247 -5.68 -3.55 -12.66
C GLY A 247 -5.10 -2.71 -11.54
N ASN A 248 -4.65 -3.36 -10.48
CA ASN A 248 -3.93 -2.72 -9.38
C ASN A 248 -2.50 -3.27 -9.27
N CYS A 249 -1.84 -3.05 -8.12
CA CYS A 249 -0.48 -3.54 -7.90
C CYS A 249 -0.33 -5.05 -8.11
N LYS A 250 -1.38 -5.85 -7.89
CA LYS A 250 -1.39 -7.30 -8.08
C LYS A 250 -1.15 -7.69 -9.54
N GLU A 251 -1.92 -7.14 -10.48
CA GLU A 251 -1.83 -7.45 -11.91
C GLU A 251 -0.48 -7.00 -12.48
N LEU A 252 0.01 -5.83 -12.05
CA LEU A 252 1.33 -5.31 -12.43
C LEU A 252 2.48 -6.21 -11.95
N GLN A 253 2.39 -6.73 -10.73
CA GLN A 253 3.36 -7.68 -10.22
C GLN A 253 3.30 -9.01 -10.96
N ALA A 254 2.10 -9.51 -11.25
CA ALA A 254 1.94 -10.75 -11.99
C ALA A 254 2.56 -10.66 -13.40
N LEU A 255 2.26 -9.58 -14.14
CA LEU A 255 2.87 -9.30 -15.45
C LEU A 255 4.41 -9.29 -15.35
N THR A 256 4.94 -8.54 -14.38
CA THR A 256 6.39 -8.40 -14.15
C THR A 256 7.05 -9.74 -13.83
N VAL A 257 6.46 -10.50 -12.90
CA VAL A 257 7.00 -11.77 -12.44
C VAL A 257 6.98 -12.81 -13.56
N TYR A 258 5.88 -12.95 -14.30
CA TYR A 258 5.84 -13.87 -15.45
C TYR A 258 6.85 -13.50 -16.54
N SER A 259 6.96 -12.21 -16.87
CA SER A 259 7.96 -11.74 -17.85
C SER A 259 9.38 -12.13 -17.44
N LEU A 260 9.79 -11.79 -16.23
CA LEU A 260 11.16 -12.03 -15.77
C LEU A 260 11.43 -13.53 -15.51
N ARG A 261 10.47 -14.27 -14.93
CA ARG A 261 10.60 -15.73 -14.72
C ARG A 261 10.73 -16.49 -16.02
N SER A 262 10.05 -16.06 -17.10
CA SER A 262 10.18 -16.70 -18.42
C SER A 262 11.62 -16.67 -18.98
N LEU A 263 12.43 -15.73 -18.48
CA LEU A 263 13.85 -15.53 -18.80
C LEU A 263 14.80 -16.11 -17.74
N GLY A 264 14.28 -16.87 -16.77
CA GLY A 264 15.07 -17.47 -15.70
C GLY A 264 15.53 -16.48 -14.63
N ILE A 265 14.99 -15.26 -14.62
CA ILE A 265 15.34 -14.23 -13.63
C ILE A 265 14.50 -14.46 -12.37
N PRO A 266 15.13 -14.70 -11.20
CA PRO A 266 14.42 -14.98 -9.96
C PRO A 266 13.78 -13.72 -9.36
N VAL A 267 12.45 -13.71 -9.26
CA VAL A 267 11.68 -12.58 -8.71
C VAL A 267 10.70 -13.06 -7.65
N ALA A 268 10.72 -12.36 -6.52
CA ALA A 268 9.78 -12.52 -5.41
C ALA A 268 8.74 -11.39 -5.40
N ILE A 269 7.63 -11.62 -4.69
CA ILE A 269 6.65 -10.59 -4.35
C ILE A 269 6.71 -10.36 -2.85
N ASP A 270 7.09 -9.15 -2.46
CA ASP A 270 7.19 -8.71 -1.09
C ASP A 270 6.10 -7.66 -0.82
N PHE A 271 5.64 -7.56 0.42
CA PHE A 271 4.57 -6.65 0.77
C PHE A 271 4.58 -6.25 2.25
N THR A 272 4.09 -5.05 2.51
CA THR A 272 3.64 -4.64 3.84
C THR A 272 2.13 -4.83 3.93
N PRO A 273 1.61 -5.59 4.93
CA PRO A 273 0.17 -5.79 5.07
C PRO A 273 -0.58 -4.48 5.34
N GLN A 274 0.06 -3.56 6.06
CA GLN A 274 -0.49 -2.24 6.38
C GLN A 274 0.66 -1.27 6.67
N TRP A 275 0.63 -0.11 6.01
CA TRP A 275 1.52 1.01 6.35
C TRP A 275 1.25 1.52 7.76
N GLY A 276 2.33 1.89 8.45
CA GLY A 276 2.34 2.41 9.80
C GLY A 276 1.66 3.76 9.89
N LYS A 277 1.85 4.66 8.90
CA LYS A 277 1.44 6.11 8.89
C LYS A 277 0.37 6.49 7.88
N ARG A 278 -0.21 5.53 7.16
CA ARG A 278 -1.34 5.77 6.23
C ARG A 278 -2.20 4.53 6.09
N SER A 279 -3.38 4.67 5.47
CA SER A 279 -4.22 3.52 5.10
C SER A 279 -3.60 2.66 3.99
N LEU A 280 -4.07 1.40 3.92
CA LEU A 280 -3.71 0.36 2.94
C LEU A 280 -2.32 -0.24 3.16
N GLY A 281 -2.16 -1.48 2.69
CA GLY A 281 -0.85 -2.10 2.50
C GLY A 281 -0.24 -1.72 1.15
N HIS A 282 0.86 -2.36 0.79
CA HIS A 282 1.47 -2.25 -0.53
C HIS A 282 2.34 -3.47 -0.80
N SER A 283 2.38 -3.90 -2.06
CA SER A 283 3.25 -4.97 -2.53
C SER A 283 4.15 -4.48 -3.65
N TRP A 284 5.28 -5.15 -3.85
CA TRP A 284 6.28 -4.84 -4.88
C TRP A 284 7.01 -6.11 -5.31
N CYS A 285 7.68 -6.04 -6.46
CA CYS A 285 8.57 -7.11 -6.91
C CYS A 285 9.95 -6.94 -6.29
N THR A 286 10.67 -8.04 -6.09
CA THR A 286 12.05 -8.02 -5.60
C THR A 286 12.91 -8.96 -6.42
N LEU A 287 13.95 -8.42 -7.04
CA LEU A 287 14.95 -9.21 -7.75
C LEU A 287 15.82 -9.93 -6.71
N ILE A 288 15.94 -11.24 -6.84
CA ILE A 288 16.70 -12.09 -5.91
C ILE A 288 18.07 -12.37 -6.51
N GLY A 289 19.13 -11.81 -5.93
CA GLY A 289 20.50 -12.13 -6.32
C GLY A 289 21.30 -12.75 -5.18
N LYS A 290 22.54 -13.11 -5.46
CA LYS A 290 23.45 -13.75 -4.51
C LYS A 290 23.89 -12.74 -3.45
N GLY A 291 23.17 -12.71 -2.33
CA GLY A 291 23.44 -11.82 -1.20
C GLY A 291 22.93 -10.39 -1.35
N ASN A 292 22.19 -10.08 -2.42
CA ASN A 292 21.50 -8.81 -2.61
C ASN A 292 20.04 -9.03 -3.00
N GLN A 293 19.18 -8.11 -2.57
CA GLN A 293 17.77 -8.09 -2.94
C GLN A 293 17.41 -6.67 -3.33
N LEU A 294 16.91 -6.51 -4.55
CA LEU A 294 16.61 -5.20 -5.11
C LEU A 294 15.10 -5.07 -5.26
N PRO A 295 14.40 -4.40 -4.33
CA PRO A 295 12.98 -4.15 -4.45
C PRO A 295 12.72 -3.15 -5.59
N PHE A 296 11.63 -3.35 -6.32
CA PHE A 296 11.27 -2.47 -7.42
C PHE A 296 9.78 -2.43 -7.70
N LEU A 297 9.38 -1.30 -8.27
CA LEU A 297 8.00 -1.02 -8.65
C LEU A 297 7.89 -0.81 -10.16
N PHE A 298 6.80 -1.31 -10.71
CA PHE A 298 6.41 -1.02 -12.08
C PHE A 298 6.08 0.48 -12.21
N TYR A 299 6.38 1.09 -13.36
CA TYR A 299 6.22 2.54 -13.67
C TYR A 299 7.08 3.56 -12.92
N ASP A 300 7.99 3.14 -12.07
CA ASP A 300 8.76 4.11 -11.30
C ASP A 300 10.08 4.47 -12.01
N LYS A 301 10.42 5.76 -12.05
CA LYS A 301 11.58 6.31 -12.78
C LYS A 301 12.84 6.44 -11.91
N VAL A 302 12.82 5.87 -10.71
CA VAL A 302 13.98 5.80 -9.82
C VAL A 302 14.89 4.61 -10.15
N PRO A 303 16.17 4.63 -9.72
CA PRO A 303 17.05 3.49 -9.88
C PRO A 303 16.52 2.21 -9.22
N LEU A 304 16.82 1.06 -9.84
CA LEU A 304 16.46 -0.26 -9.32
C LEU A 304 16.99 -0.43 -7.88
N GLY A 305 16.12 -0.85 -6.95
CA GLY A 305 16.44 -0.98 -5.53
C GLY A 305 16.09 0.23 -4.66
N GLU A 306 15.88 1.42 -5.26
CA GLU A 306 15.61 2.66 -4.52
C GLU A 306 14.12 2.98 -4.38
N HIS A 307 13.26 2.21 -5.04
CA HIS A 307 11.80 2.41 -5.11
C HIS A 307 11.10 2.58 -3.76
N LEU A 308 11.59 1.93 -2.71
CA LEU A 308 10.98 2.01 -1.38
C LEU A 308 11.65 3.00 -0.43
N ALA A 309 12.69 3.73 -0.87
CA ALA A 309 13.48 4.57 0.03
C ALA A 309 12.64 5.69 0.66
N ASP A 310 11.87 6.43 -0.14
CA ASP A 310 10.98 7.50 0.35
C ASP A 310 9.79 6.94 1.15
N MET A 311 9.13 5.90 0.61
CA MET A 311 7.93 5.31 1.22
C MET A 311 8.19 4.74 2.61
N ARG A 312 9.38 4.15 2.84
CA ARG A 312 9.73 3.55 4.12
C ARG A 312 9.54 4.51 5.30
N LYS A 313 10.01 5.74 5.15
CA LYS A 313 9.90 6.77 6.19
C LYS A 313 8.59 7.55 6.10
N ARG A 314 8.17 7.92 4.89
CA ARG A 314 6.97 8.72 4.64
C ARG A 314 5.69 8.00 5.06
N ASP A 315 5.59 6.72 4.74
CA ASP A 315 4.39 5.90 4.97
C ASP A 315 4.52 4.99 6.21
N GLY A 316 5.72 4.90 6.80
CA GLY A 316 5.98 4.11 8.00
C GLY A 316 5.98 2.62 7.71
N LEU A 317 7.08 2.09 7.16
CA LEU A 317 7.19 0.63 6.95
C LEU A 317 7.16 -0.06 8.32
N ALA A 318 6.21 -0.96 8.53
CA ALA A 318 5.99 -1.59 9.84
C ALA A 318 6.44 -3.06 9.89
N LYS A 319 6.18 -3.80 8.81
CA LYS A 319 6.51 -5.22 8.64
C LYS A 319 6.60 -5.56 7.16
N VAL A 320 7.43 -6.52 6.78
CA VAL A 320 7.48 -7.02 5.40
C VAL A 320 7.40 -8.53 5.35
N TYR A 321 6.46 -9.02 4.56
CA TYR A 321 6.34 -10.43 4.23
C TYR A 321 6.63 -10.67 2.75
N ARG A 322 7.20 -11.83 2.46
CA ARG A 322 7.38 -12.38 1.13
C ARG A 322 6.35 -13.48 0.91
N ARG A 323 5.71 -13.46 -0.26
CA ARG A 323 4.90 -14.57 -0.75
C ARG A 323 5.81 -15.65 -1.30
N MET A 324 5.77 -16.81 -0.69
CA MET A 324 6.54 -17.98 -1.10
C MET A 324 5.64 -18.92 -1.90
N TYR A 325 6.23 -19.75 -2.75
CA TYR A 325 5.56 -20.92 -3.30
C TYR A 325 5.59 -22.08 -2.30
N SER A 326 6.71 -22.24 -1.57
CA SER A 326 6.79 -23.28 -0.52
C SER A 326 6.07 -22.87 0.76
N GLU A 327 5.49 -23.86 1.45
CA GLU A 327 5.01 -23.65 2.83
C GLU A 327 6.17 -23.27 3.75
N GLN A 328 5.98 -22.24 4.57
CA GLN A 328 6.98 -21.75 5.52
C GLN A 328 6.75 -22.35 6.91
N GLU A 329 7.81 -22.93 7.47
CA GLU A 329 7.80 -23.42 8.84
C GLU A 329 7.73 -22.26 9.84
N GLY A 330 6.92 -22.41 10.89
CA GLY A 330 6.81 -21.41 11.95
C GLY A 330 5.83 -20.28 11.66
N THR A 331 5.09 -20.33 10.55
CA THR A 331 3.88 -19.49 10.36
C THR A 331 2.81 -19.85 11.40
N LEU A 332 1.93 -18.90 11.73
CA LEU A 332 0.87 -19.16 12.70
C LEU A 332 -0.06 -20.30 12.23
N ALA A 333 -0.45 -20.31 10.95
CA ALA A 333 -1.23 -21.39 10.36
C ALA A 333 -0.56 -22.77 10.50
N SER A 334 0.77 -22.85 10.37
CA SER A 334 1.49 -24.12 10.53
C SER A 334 1.44 -24.69 11.96
N LEU A 335 1.13 -23.86 12.96
CA LEU A 335 0.96 -24.28 14.36
C LEU A 335 -0.42 -24.89 14.65
N LEU A 336 -1.36 -24.84 13.68
CA LEU A 336 -2.73 -25.32 13.83
C LEU A 336 -3.42 -24.76 15.08
N PRO A 337 -3.52 -23.41 15.19
CA PRO A 337 -4.11 -22.77 16.36
C PRO A 337 -5.55 -23.23 16.57
N GLN A 338 -5.93 -23.44 17.83
CA GLN A 338 -7.28 -23.84 18.23
C GLN A 338 -8.17 -22.63 18.54
N GLU A 339 -7.78 -21.46 18.05
CA GLU A 339 -8.52 -20.21 18.14
C GLU A 339 -8.55 -19.51 16.79
N GLU A 340 -9.53 -18.63 16.60
CA GLU A 340 -9.62 -17.79 15.41
C GLU A 340 -8.40 -16.87 15.30
N ILE A 341 -7.79 -16.82 14.12
CA ILE A 341 -6.64 -15.98 13.81
C ILE A 341 -6.99 -14.97 12.70
N PRO A 342 -6.29 -13.83 12.61
CA PRO A 342 -6.47 -12.87 11.53
C PRO A 342 -6.20 -13.50 10.15
N PRO A 343 -6.96 -13.13 9.10
CA PRO A 343 -6.84 -13.71 7.75
C PRO A 343 -5.43 -13.67 7.16
N LEU A 344 -4.65 -12.63 7.47
CA LEU A 344 -3.24 -12.55 7.04
C LEU A 344 -2.46 -13.79 7.48
N PHE A 345 -2.69 -14.31 8.68
CA PHE A 345 -1.89 -15.39 9.26
C PHE A 345 -2.44 -16.79 9.00
N GLU A 346 -3.52 -16.90 8.23
CA GLU A 346 -4.04 -18.18 7.69
C GLU A 346 -3.16 -18.70 6.55
N ASP A 347 -2.39 -17.82 5.91
CA ASP A 347 -1.48 -18.16 4.81
C ASP A 347 -0.18 -18.81 5.34
N LYS A 348 0.04 -20.08 4.98
CA LYS A 348 1.24 -20.85 5.34
C LYS A 348 2.46 -20.48 4.52
N HIS A 349 2.31 -19.71 3.45
CA HIS A 349 3.35 -19.35 2.51
C HIS A 349 4.00 -17.98 2.80
N LEU A 350 3.70 -17.40 3.98
CA LEU A 350 4.26 -16.13 4.41
C LEU A 350 5.63 -16.28 5.05
N LYS A 351 6.62 -15.59 4.48
CA LYS A 351 7.96 -15.46 5.09
C LYS A 351 8.21 -14.04 5.56
N ASP A 352 8.53 -13.87 6.85
CA ASP A 352 8.93 -12.57 7.40
C ASP A 352 10.35 -12.21 6.94
N VAL A 353 10.43 -11.23 6.03
CA VAL A 353 11.67 -10.72 5.43
C VAL A 353 11.99 -9.29 5.90
N SER A 354 11.39 -8.83 6.99
CA SER A 354 11.48 -7.45 7.49
C SER A 354 12.93 -6.94 7.65
N GLU A 355 13.85 -7.81 8.08
CA GLU A 355 15.27 -7.47 8.27
C GLU A 355 16.01 -7.10 6.98
N LEU A 356 15.45 -7.43 5.82
CA LEU A 356 16.01 -7.05 4.52
C LEU A 356 15.63 -5.61 4.12
N TYR A 357 14.68 -5.00 4.84
CA TYR A 357 14.14 -3.68 4.53
C TYR A 357 14.48 -2.62 5.57
N PHE A 358 14.72 -3.02 6.82
CA PHE A 358 15.11 -2.13 7.92
C PHE A 358 15.81 -2.94 9.02
N THR A 359 16.57 -2.25 9.89
CA THR A 359 17.13 -2.87 11.10
C THR A 359 16.03 -2.98 12.16
N PRO A 360 15.56 -4.18 12.49
CA PRO A 360 14.38 -4.29 13.32
C PRO A 360 14.73 -4.48 14.80
N VAL A 361 13.73 -4.34 15.68
CA VAL A 361 13.85 -4.62 17.13
C VAL A 361 12.84 -5.68 17.57
N ALA A 362 13.02 -6.19 18.79
CA ALA A 362 11.99 -6.97 19.48
C ALA A 362 11.21 -6.04 20.43
N ALA A 363 9.89 -6.10 20.38
CA ALA A 363 9.01 -5.32 21.26
C ALA A 363 8.28 -6.25 22.23
N THR A 364 8.55 -6.09 23.53
CA THR A 364 7.84 -6.85 24.59
C THR A 364 6.78 -5.96 25.21
N VAL A 365 5.53 -6.41 25.20
CA VAL A 365 4.37 -5.63 25.64
C VAL A 365 3.63 -6.35 26.75
N ASN A 366 3.27 -5.63 27.81
CA ASN A 366 2.38 -6.12 28.86
C ASN A 366 0.92 -5.98 28.40
N LEU A 367 0.17 -7.07 28.47
CA LEU A 367 -1.24 -7.09 28.10
C LEU A 367 -2.07 -6.60 29.29
N SER A 368 -2.43 -5.32 29.25
CA SER A 368 -3.10 -4.61 30.34
C SER A 368 -4.63 -4.76 30.29
N PHE A 369 -5.16 -5.24 29.17
CA PHE A 369 -6.60 -5.42 28.96
C PHE A 369 -6.95 -6.91 28.81
N SER A 370 -8.10 -7.28 29.37
CA SER A 370 -8.59 -8.66 29.31
C SER A 370 -9.26 -8.94 27.96
N PRO A 371 -9.00 -10.10 27.34
CA PRO A 371 -9.69 -10.48 26.11
C PRO A 371 -11.15 -10.89 26.40
N PRO A 372 -12.04 -10.86 25.38
CA PRO A 372 -13.42 -11.38 25.52
C PRO A 372 -13.49 -12.85 25.93
N GLU A 373 -12.49 -13.63 25.54
CA GLU A 373 -12.32 -15.05 25.88
C GLU A 373 -10.82 -15.35 26.03
N LYS A 374 -10.45 -16.48 26.63
CA LYS A 374 -9.03 -16.84 26.79
C LYS A 374 -8.35 -16.94 25.41
N LYS A 375 -7.23 -16.22 25.25
CA LYS A 375 -6.41 -16.22 24.03
C LYS A 375 -5.03 -16.83 24.24
N GLU A 376 -4.53 -17.52 23.22
CA GLU A 376 -3.15 -18.03 23.18
C GLU A 376 -2.18 -17.05 22.50
N TYR A 377 -2.69 -16.28 21.55
CA TYR A 377 -1.92 -15.33 20.75
C TYR A 377 -2.41 -13.90 20.94
N ALA A 378 -1.48 -12.96 20.83
CA ALA A 378 -1.75 -11.53 20.67
C ALA A 378 -1.08 -11.03 19.39
N TYR A 379 -1.57 -9.91 18.88
CA TYR A 379 -1.20 -9.39 17.57
C TYR A 379 -0.68 -7.97 17.68
N LEU A 380 0.42 -7.68 16.99
CA LEU A 380 0.92 -6.34 16.77
C LEU A 380 0.07 -5.71 15.67
N SER A 381 -0.54 -4.57 15.95
CA SER A 381 -1.41 -3.88 15.00
C SER A 381 -0.99 -2.44 14.75
N VAL A 382 -1.25 -1.94 13.55
CA VAL A 382 -1.10 -0.53 13.15
C VAL A 382 -2.45 0.04 12.71
N PHE A 383 -2.63 1.35 12.83
CA PHE A 383 -3.89 2.01 12.54
C PHE A 383 -4.04 2.30 11.05
N ASN A 384 -5.15 1.89 10.42
CA ASN A 384 -5.36 2.06 8.97
C ASN A 384 -6.27 3.24 8.59
N ASN A 385 -6.38 4.25 9.45
CA ASN A 385 -7.34 5.36 9.38
C ASN A 385 -8.77 4.99 9.86
N LYS A 386 -9.05 3.72 10.18
CA LYS A 386 -10.37 3.29 10.68
C LYS A 386 -10.27 2.41 11.92
N GLY A 387 -9.40 1.41 11.88
CA GLY A 387 -9.19 0.44 12.96
C GLY A 387 -7.75 -0.05 13.00
N TRP A 388 -7.49 -0.94 13.95
CA TRP A 388 -6.18 -1.54 14.17
C TRP A 388 -6.08 -2.84 13.39
N ILE A 389 -5.10 -2.92 12.48
CA ILE A 389 -4.89 -4.04 11.57
C ILE A 389 -3.72 -4.89 12.05
N PRO A 390 -3.91 -6.20 12.30
CA PRO A 390 -2.84 -7.12 12.68
C PRO A 390 -1.80 -7.24 11.57
N ILE A 391 -0.53 -7.04 11.94
CA ILE A 391 0.62 -7.13 11.03
C ILE A 391 1.71 -8.06 11.54
N ASP A 392 1.69 -8.44 12.82
CA ASP A 392 2.54 -9.50 13.37
C ASP A 392 1.84 -10.20 14.54
N TRP A 393 2.39 -11.30 15.03
CA TRP A 393 1.80 -12.09 16.11
C TRP A 393 2.86 -12.62 17.09
N GLY A 394 2.42 -12.94 18.30
CA GLY A 394 3.26 -13.57 19.32
C GLY A 394 2.43 -14.40 20.30
N ARG A 395 3.06 -15.42 20.90
CA ARG A 395 2.40 -16.26 21.91
C ARG A 395 2.41 -15.57 23.26
N ILE A 396 1.26 -15.59 23.94
CA ILE A 396 1.09 -14.98 25.26
C ILE A 396 1.79 -15.83 26.32
N LYS A 397 2.63 -15.19 27.15
CA LYS A 397 3.31 -15.81 28.29
C LYS A 397 3.26 -14.87 29.48
N ASN A 398 2.68 -15.31 30.60
CA ASN A 398 2.61 -14.55 31.85
C ASN A 398 2.04 -13.12 31.66
N GLY A 399 0.99 -12.97 30.85
CA GLY A 399 0.38 -11.67 30.56
C GLY A 399 1.22 -10.75 29.67
N LYS A 400 2.26 -11.27 29.01
CA LYS A 400 3.12 -10.54 28.08
C LYS A 400 3.17 -11.22 26.72
N VAL A 401 3.53 -10.43 25.71
CA VAL A 401 3.84 -10.92 24.35
C VAL A 401 5.11 -10.25 23.86
N GLU A 402 5.93 -10.99 23.10
CA GLU A 402 7.08 -10.46 22.37
C GLU A 402 6.77 -10.52 20.88
N PHE A 403 6.85 -9.38 20.20
CA PHE A 403 6.82 -9.28 18.74
C PHE A 403 8.23 -9.14 18.21
N LYS A 404 8.56 -9.90 17.18
CA LYS A 404 9.92 -9.95 16.61
C LYS A 404 9.99 -9.12 15.35
N LYS A 405 11.19 -8.70 14.99
CA LYS A 405 11.47 -7.98 13.74
C LYS A 405 10.51 -6.78 13.49
N VAL A 406 10.30 -5.94 14.51
CA VAL A 406 9.40 -4.79 14.48
C VAL A 406 10.16 -3.54 13.99
N ALA A 407 9.51 -2.73 13.15
CA ALA A 407 10.09 -1.48 12.68
C ALA A 407 10.05 -0.38 13.75
N LYS A 408 10.95 0.59 13.62
CA LYS A 408 11.02 1.77 14.47
C LYS A 408 10.26 2.94 13.85
N GLY A 409 9.99 3.97 14.63
CA GLY A 409 9.37 5.22 14.17
C GLY A 409 7.88 5.10 13.84
N ASN A 410 7.17 4.14 14.44
CA ASN A 410 5.73 3.94 14.25
C ASN A 410 5.00 3.75 15.60
N ALA A 411 3.70 4.08 15.61
CA ALA A 411 2.79 3.72 16.70
C ALA A 411 2.12 2.36 16.44
N TYR A 412 2.00 1.58 17.50
CA TYR A 412 1.47 0.24 17.51
C TYR A 412 0.45 0.05 18.62
N LEU A 413 -0.36 -0.99 18.49
CA LEU A 413 -1.24 -1.50 19.53
C LEU A 413 -1.12 -3.02 19.60
N ALA A 414 -0.91 -3.58 20.80
CA ALA A 414 -1.11 -5.01 20.98
C ALA A 414 -2.61 -5.29 21.06
N THR A 415 -3.07 -6.30 20.32
CA THR A 415 -4.49 -6.58 20.13
C THR A 415 -4.80 -8.07 20.25
N TYR A 416 -6.04 -8.39 20.60
CA TYR A 416 -6.63 -9.72 20.44
C TYR A 416 -7.48 -9.77 19.17
N TYR A 417 -7.74 -10.97 18.67
CA TYR A 417 -8.64 -11.19 17.54
C TYR A 417 -9.82 -12.10 17.94
N HIS A 418 -11.05 -11.67 17.66
CA HIS A 418 -12.25 -12.44 17.98
C HIS A 418 -13.43 -12.01 17.11
N ARG A 419 -14.13 -12.97 16.50
CA ARG A 419 -15.29 -12.80 15.62
C ARG A 419 -15.05 -11.77 14.52
N GLY A 420 -13.97 -11.92 13.78
CA GLY A 420 -13.61 -11.02 12.68
C GLY A 420 -13.13 -9.63 13.10
N LYS A 421 -12.96 -9.35 14.40
CA LYS A 421 -12.65 -8.01 14.94
C LYS A 421 -11.39 -8.01 15.80
N THR A 422 -10.71 -6.87 15.80
CA THR A 422 -9.58 -6.59 16.68
C THR A 422 -10.03 -5.87 17.95
N TYR A 423 -9.52 -6.32 19.10
CA TYR A 423 -9.77 -5.71 20.41
C TYR A 423 -8.44 -5.29 21.05
N PRO A 424 -8.37 -4.15 21.75
CA PRO A 424 -7.15 -3.73 22.43
C PRO A 424 -6.73 -4.74 23.51
N ALA A 425 -5.45 -5.06 23.55
CA ALA A 425 -4.83 -5.90 24.60
C ALA A 425 -3.90 -5.08 25.52
N SER A 426 -3.47 -3.90 25.07
CA SER A 426 -2.62 -2.96 25.79
C SER A 426 -3.07 -1.52 25.48
N ASN A 427 -2.47 -0.54 26.17
CA ASN A 427 -2.41 0.82 25.64
C ASN A 427 -1.55 0.86 24.34
N PRO A 428 -1.75 1.84 23.45
CA PRO A 428 -0.88 2.06 22.31
C PRO A 428 0.54 2.35 22.76
N PHE A 429 1.52 2.10 21.91
CA PHE A 429 2.93 2.38 22.20
C PHE A 429 3.68 2.75 20.93
N ILE A 430 4.74 3.52 21.07
CA ILE A 430 5.65 3.87 19.99
C ILE A 430 6.93 3.05 20.15
N VAL A 431 7.40 2.48 19.04
CA VAL A 431 8.77 1.97 18.96
C VAL A 431 9.63 3.12 18.44
N GLU A 432 10.42 3.72 19.30
CA GLU A 432 11.22 4.90 19.01
C GLU A 432 12.41 4.57 18.08
N GLU A 433 13.01 5.58 17.46
CA GLU A 433 14.15 5.40 16.53
C GLU A 433 15.40 4.79 17.20
N ASN A 434 15.55 4.99 18.51
CA ASN A 434 16.59 4.34 19.30
C ASN A 434 16.29 2.85 19.59
N GLY A 435 15.06 2.39 19.34
CA GLY A 435 14.59 1.02 19.58
C GLY A 435 13.82 0.82 20.88
N ASP A 436 13.70 1.85 21.72
CA ASP A 436 12.94 1.78 22.96
C ASP A 436 11.43 1.79 22.70
N THR A 437 10.67 1.26 23.66
CA THR A 437 9.21 1.28 23.59
C THR A 437 8.65 2.31 24.57
N ARG A 438 7.86 3.26 24.06
CA ARG A 438 7.18 4.27 24.88
C ARG A 438 5.68 4.01 24.88
N LEU A 439 5.13 3.69 26.05
CA LEU A 439 3.70 3.42 26.21
C LEU A 439 2.90 4.74 26.27
N LEU A 440 1.85 4.83 25.45
CA LEU A 440 0.88 5.94 25.43
C LEU A 440 -0.30 5.60 26.34
N ALA A 441 -0.05 5.64 27.65
CA ALA A 441 -1.08 5.53 28.66
C ALA A 441 -1.53 6.95 29.06
N PRO A 442 -2.80 7.34 28.82
CA PRO A 442 -3.26 8.69 29.12
C PRO A 442 -3.27 8.96 30.62
N ASP A 443 -2.70 10.08 31.04
CA ASP A 443 -2.77 10.55 32.43
C ASP A 443 -4.03 11.39 32.65
N VAL A 444 -5.08 10.78 33.20
CA VAL A 444 -6.37 11.43 33.44
C VAL A 444 -6.35 12.44 34.61
N ASN A 445 -5.23 12.56 35.33
CA ASN A 445 -5.06 13.55 36.40
C ASN A 445 -4.23 14.76 35.95
N SER A 446 -3.62 14.71 34.75
CA SER A 446 -2.78 15.77 34.22
C SER A 446 -3.17 16.12 32.79
N PHE A 447 -3.54 17.38 32.56
CA PHE A 447 -4.09 17.85 31.29
C PHE A 447 -3.15 18.80 30.55
N THR A 448 -3.34 18.90 29.24
CA THR A 448 -2.73 19.88 28.35
C THR A 448 -3.79 20.46 27.40
N SER A 449 -3.45 21.59 26.76
CA SER A 449 -4.19 22.10 25.61
C SER A 449 -3.64 21.53 24.30
N VAL A 450 -4.52 21.28 23.35
CA VAL A 450 -4.23 20.81 21.99
C VAL A 450 -4.83 21.79 20.99
N PHE A 451 -4.00 22.25 20.04
CA PHE A 451 -4.36 23.18 18.96
C PHE A 451 -4.27 22.45 17.62
N LEU A 452 -5.36 22.44 16.85
CA LEU A 452 -5.51 21.66 15.62
C LEU A 452 -5.89 22.57 14.46
N ARG A 453 -5.20 22.37 13.33
CA ARG A 453 -5.51 22.99 12.03
C ARG A 453 -6.08 22.00 11.01
N ARG A 454 -5.88 20.70 11.24
CA ARG A 454 -6.27 19.63 10.31
C ARG A 454 -6.48 18.29 11.03
N LYS A 455 -7.18 17.38 10.36
CA LYS A 455 -7.46 16.00 10.80
C LYS A 455 -6.57 14.93 10.14
N TYR A 456 -5.75 15.32 9.18
CA TYR A 456 -4.88 14.42 8.40
C TYR A 456 -3.58 15.14 8.00
N PRO A 457 -2.42 14.43 7.91
CA PRO A 457 -1.17 15.02 7.46
C PRO A 457 -1.23 15.50 6.01
N ASP A 458 -0.50 16.57 5.70
CA ASP A 458 -0.38 17.08 4.34
C ASP A 458 0.23 16.03 3.39
N LYS A 459 -0.39 15.86 2.23
CA LYS A 459 0.21 15.07 1.14
C LYS A 459 1.28 15.90 0.47
N LYS A 460 2.55 15.46 0.56
CA LYS A 460 3.73 16.18 0.02
C LYS A 460 3.53 16.70 -1.42
N HIS A 461 2.96 15.90 -2.32
CA HIS A 461 2.75 16.33 -3.71
C HIS A 461 1.69 17.45 -3.84
N VAL A 462 0.61 17.39 -3.05
CA VAL A 462 -0.42 18.45 -3.00
C VAL A 462 0.20 19.71 -2.39
N TYR A 463 0.97 19.56 -1.30
CA TYR A 463 1.64 20.66 -0.65
C TYR A 463 2.60 21.39 -1.58
N GLU A 464 3.51 20.66 -2.25
CA GLU A 464 4.47 21.27 -3.18
C GLU A 464 3.81 21.89 -4.42
N LEU A 465 2.77 21.25 -4.96
CA LEU A 465 2.01 21.82 -6.08
C LEU A 465 1.37 23.15 -5.66
N SER A 466 0.67 23.16 -4.53
CA SER A 466 -0.01 24.37 -4.02
C SER A 466 0.99 25.46 -3.66
N ARG A 467 2.11 25.09 -3.02
CA ARG A 467 3.21 25.98 -2.69
C ARG A 467 3.77 26.67 -3.93
N SER A 468 4.17 25.88 -4.94
CA SER A 468 4.75 26.40 -6.18
C SER A 468 3.80 27.29 -7.00
N ARG A 469 2.49 27.16 -6.81
CA ARG A 469 1.46 27.92 -7.53
C ARG A 469 0.90 29.13 -6.76
N THR A 470 1.26 29.29 -5.49
CA THR A 470 0.70 30.32 -4.60
C THR A 470 1.73 31.34 -4.13
N VAL A 471 2.99 30.92 -3.90
CA VAL A 471 4.06 31.83 -3.46
C VAL A 471 4.33 32.89 -4.52
N GLY A 472 4.33 34.16 -4.11
CA GLY A 472 4.42 35.34 -4.97
C GLY A 472 3.06 35.89 -5.44
N GLY A 473 1.95 35.21 -5.12
CA GLY A 473 0.60 35.74 -5.28
C GLY A 473 0.38 36.98 -4.39
N ARG A 474 -0.47 37.89 -4.83
CA ARG A 474 -0.64 39.21 -4.17
C ARG A 474 -2.10 39.53 -3.93
N PHE A 475 -2.40 39.97 -2.71
CA PHE A 475 -3.66 40.64 -2.41
C PHE A 475 -3.52 42.12 -2.70
N GLN A 476 -4.46 42.64 -3.49
CA GLN A 476 -4.47 44.01 -3.95
C GLN A 476 -5.81 44.66 -3.67
N ILE A 477 -5.79 45.95 -3.35
CA ILE A 477 -6.99 46.75 -3.17
C ILE A 477 -7.10 47.85 -4.19
N MET A 478 -8.33 48.29 -4.40
CA MET A 478 -8.66 49.57 -5.00
C MET A 478 -9.28 50.45 -3.91
N ALA A 479 -8.66 51.59 -3.58
CA ALA A 479 -9.06 52.44 -2.46
C ALA A 479 -10.15 53.46 -2.81
N ASP A 480 -10.20 53.88 -4.07
CA ASP A 480 -11.12 54.88 -4.63
C ASP A 480 -11.58 54.46 -6.04
N VAL A 481 -12.19 55.36 -6.81
CA VAL A 481 -12.64 55.07 -8.19
C VAL A 481 -11.49 55.17 -9.21
N SER A 482 -10.22 55.18 -8.77
CA SER A 482 -9.06 55.39 -9.66
C SER A 482 -8.73 54.19 -10.59
N GLU A 483 -9.55 53.13 -10.59
CA GLU A 483 -9.39 51.89 -11.36
C GLU A 483 -8.03 51.19 -11.19
N ARG A 484 -7.21 51.60 -10.21
CA ARG A 484 -5.86 51.08 -10.00
C ARG A 484 -5.79 50.22 -8.73
N PHE A 485 -5.37 48.97 -8.92
CA PHE A 485 -5.06 48.08 -7.82
C PHE A 485 -3.66 48.34 -7.26
N THR A 486 -3.54 48.30 -5.93
CA THR A 486 -2.28 48.45 -5.18
C THR A 486 -2.08 47.26 -4.23
N ASP A 487 -0.84 46.78 -4.13
CA ASP A 487 -0.52 45.64 -3.27
C ASP A 487 -0.71 46.00 -1.79
N VAL A 488 -1.40 45.13 -1.04
CA VAL A 488 -1.53 45.22 0.43
C VAL A 488 -0.86 44.07 1.14
N CYS A 489 -0.68 42.93 0.45
CA CYS A 489 0.02 41.77 0.97
C CYS A 489 0.54 40.91 -0.19
N THR A 490 1.75 40.38 -0.03
CA THR A 490 2.33 39.35 -0.90
C THR A 490 2.49 38.07 -0.09
N ILE A 491 2.20 36.93 -0.71
CA ILE A 491 2.45 35.62 -0.11
C ILE A 491 3.93 35.29 -0.35
N ASP A 492 4.81 35.78 0.52
CA ASP A 492 6.25 35.55 0.41
C ASP A 492 6.65 34.12 0.78
N GLU A 493 5.96 33.55 1.78
CA GLU A 493 6.15 32.18 2.23
C GLU A 493 4.80 31.45 2.23
N PHE A 494 4.85 30.17 1.85
CA PHE A 494 3.65 29.34 1.90
C PHE A 494 3.38 28.89 3.34
N PRO A 495 2.10 28.79 3.74
CA PRO A 495 1.74 28.31 5.07
C PRO A 495 2.35 26.95 5.40
N GLU A 496 2.64 26.72 6.69
CA GLU A 496 3.19 25.43 7.17
C GLU A 496 2.34 24.21 6.81
N THR A 497 1.05 24.42 6.49
CA THR A 497 0.10 23.35 6.16
C THR A 497 -0.89 23.83 5.09
N LEU A 498 -1.56 22.93 4.35
CA LEU A 498 -2.59 23.28 3.34
C LEU A 498 -3.93 23.81 3.93
N ALA A 499 -3.94 24.30 5.17
CA ALA A 499 -5.19 24.67 5.85
C ALA A 499 -5.48 26.13 5.49
N PRO A 500 -6.75 26.57 5.54
CA PRO A 500 -7.06 27.97 5.31
C PRO A 500 -6.26 28.88 6.25
N VAL A 501 -5.77 29.99 5.71
CA VAL A 501 -4.87 30.92 6.41
C VAL A 501 -5.47 32.29 6.50
N SER A 502 -5.31 32.92 7.67
CA SER A 502 -5.71 34.29 7.91
C SER A 502 -4.54 35.26 7.79
N ILE A 503 -4.72 36.33 7.00
CA ILE A 503 -3.91 37.54 7.04
C ILE A 503 -4.72 38.58 7.82
N VAL A 504 -4.20 39.03 8.95
CA VAL A 504 -4.84 40.04 9.80
C VAL A 504 -4.09 41.36 9.64
N PHE A 505 -4.80 42.42 9.28
CA PHE A 505 -4.22 43.75 9.19
C PHE A 505 -4.25 44.45 10.54
N ASP A 506 -3.14 45.04 10.99
CA ASP A 506 -3.09 45.82 12.23
C ASP A 506 -4.11 46.98 12.20
N THR A 507 -4.16 47.68 11.07
CA THR A 507 -5.20 48.68 10.75
C THR A 507 -6.05 48.15 9.60
N PRO A 508 -7.40 48.17 9.70
CA PRO A 508 -8.26 47.73 8.61
C PRO A 508 -7.97 48.48 7.32
N VAL A 509 -8.00 47.75 6.22
CA VAL A 509 -7.81 48.30 4.89
C VAL A 509 -9.14 48.82 4.35
N GLU A 510 -9.17 50.07 3.91
CA GLU A 510 -10.34 50.67 3.26
C GLU A 510 -10.27 50.47 1.75
N ALA A 511 -11.27 49.81 1.17
CA ALA A 511 -11.28 49.47 -0.24
C ALA A 511 -12.70 49.48 -0.84
N THR A 512 -12.80 49.85 -2.12
CA THR A 512 -14.00 49.67 -2.95
C THR A 512 -13.98 48.33 -3.70
N ALA A 513 -12.81 47.71 -3.86
CA ALA A 513 -12.63 46.34 -4.33
C ALA A 513 -11.34 45.71 -3.76
N LEU A 514 -11.31 44.38 -3.63
CA LEU A 514 -10.12 43.60 -3.29
C LEU A 514 -9.99 42.41 -4.23
N ARG A 515 -8.76 42.12 -4.68
CA ARG A 515 -8.48 40.93 -5.49
C ARG A 515 -7.23 40.17 -5.02
N TYR A 516 -7.21 38.88 -5.33
CA TYR A 516 -6.02 38.06 -5.40
C TYR A 516 -5.51 38.01 -6.86
N LEU A 517 -4.25 38.37 -7.04
CA LEU A 517 -3.51 38.23 -8.29
C LEU A 517 -2.60 36.99 -8.18
N SER A 518 -2.66 36.11 -9.17
CA SER A 518 -1.87 34.88 -9.25
C SER A 518 -0.37 35.12 -9.07
N ALA A 519 0.29 34.09 -8.54
CA ALA A 519 1.75 34.02 -8.51
C ALA A 519 2.34 34.08 -9.94
N PRO A 520 3.60 34.53 -10.09
CA PRO A 520 4.30 34.44 -11.38
C PRO A 520 4.29 33.01 -11.93
N ASP A 521 4.12 32.88 -13.25
CA ASP A 521 4.11 31.59 -13.98
C ASP A 521 3.09 30.57 -13.43
N SER A 522 2.02 31.07 -12.82
CA SER A 522 0.92 30.28 -12.30
C SER A 522 -0.41 30.77 -12.83
N ASN A 523 -1.32 29.81 -13.05
CA ASN A 523 -2.75 30.07 -13.05
C ASN A 523 -3.18 30.56 -11.66
N VAL A 524 -4.42 31.01 -11.52
CA VAL A 524 -5.01 31.09 -10.17
C VAL A 524 -5.12 29.65 -9.65
N PHE A 525 -4.72 29.40 -8.40
CA PHE A 525 -4.74 28.09 -7.74
C PHE A 525 -5.33 28.25 -6.33
N LEU A 526 -6.47 28.95 -6.29
CA LEU A 526 -7.12 29.39 -5.06
C LEU A 526 -8.48 28.71 -4.93
N ALA A 527 -8.68 28.01 -3.82
CA ALA A 527 -9.92 27.31 -3.48
C ALA A 527 -10.94 28.25 -2.84
N GLU A 528 -10.53 29.04 -1.84
CA GLU A 528 -11.45 29.94 -1.15
C GLU A 528 -10.81 31.30 -0.87
N LEU A 529 -11.63 32.35 -0.89
CA LEU A 529 -11.28 33.70 -0.44
C LEU A 529 -12.44 34.31 0.36
N GLU A 530 -12.20 34.58 1.63
CA GLU A 530 -13.15 35.26 2.50
C GLU A 530 -12.54 36.55 3.06
N LEU A 531 -13.38 37.57 3.21
CA LEU A 531 -12.99 38.87 3.74
C LEU A 531 -13.83 39.19 4.97
N TYR A 532 -13.19 39.67 6.03
CA TYR A 532 -13.85 39.94 7.31
C TYR A 532 -13.59 41.38 7.76
N ASP A 533 -14.63 42.01 8.31
CA ASP A 533 -14.55 43.34 8.92
C ASP A 533 -14.03 43.31 10.36
N GLU A 534 -14.00 44.47 11.01
CA GLU A 534 -13.50 44.62 12.39
C GLU A 534 -14.34 43.89 13.44
N GLN A 535 -15.58 43.52 13.10
CA GLN A 535 -16.49 42.80 13.96
C GLN A 535 -16.54 41.30 13.60
N ASP A 536 -15.62 40.83 12.75
CA ASP A 536 -15.57 39.47 12.21
C ASP A 536 -16.81 39.05 11.41
N ASN A 537 -17.52 40.02 10.82
CA ASN A 537 -18.58 39.73 9.85
C ASN A 537 -17.99 39.55 8.44
N LEU A 538 -18.57 38.62 7.68
CA LEU A 538 -18.20 38.40 6.29
C LEU A 538 -18.53 39.64 5.43
N VAL A 539 -17.59 40.07 4.61
CA VAL A 539 -17.72 41.18 3.67
C VAL A 539 -18.09 40.63 2.29
N GLU A 540 -19.33 40.84 1.89
CA GLU A 540 -19.87 40.44 0.59
C GLU A 540 -19.62 41.50 -0.50
N GLY A 541 -19.57 41.05 -1.76
CA GLY A 541 -19.43 41.89 -2.95
C GLY A 541 -19.75 41.13 -4.24
N GLU A 542 -19.70 41.85 -5.37
CA GLU A 542 -19.82 41.25 -6.71
C GLU A 542 -18.50 40.57 -7.10
N ILE A 543 -18.58 39.32 -7.55
CA ILE A 543 -17.40 38.54 -7.98
C ILE A 543 -16.85 39.10 -9.29
N ILE A 544 -15.61 39.57 -9.24
CA ILE A 544 -14.86 40.12 -10.39
C ILE A 544 -13.58 39.32 -10.60
N GLY A 545 -13.09 39.25 -11.84
CA GLY A 545 -11.89 38.48 -12.15
C GLY A 545 -11.81 38.04 -13.60
N THR A 546 -10.74 37.32 -13.91
CA THR A 546 -10.49 36.69 -15.21
C THR A 546 -11.61 35.70 -15.56
N ASP A 547 -12.15 35.80 -16.77
CA ASP A 547 -13.21 34.89 -17.25
C ASP A 547 -12.64 33.59 -17.82
N GLY A 548 -13.45 32.53 -17.77
CA GLY A 548 -13.10 31.20 -18.28
C GLY A 548 -12.27 30.37 -17.30
N SER A 549 -11.82 29.21 -17.76
CA SER A 549 -10.98 28.29 -16.98
C SER A 549 -9.99 27.55 -17.87
N TRP A 550 -8.97 26.96 -17.27
CA TRP A 550 -7.95 26.17 -17.96
C TRP A 550 -8.59 25.07 -18.82
N TYR A 551 -8.39 25.15 -20.14
CA TYR A 551 -8.99 24.26 -21.14
C TYR A 551 -10.53 24.10 -21.02
N GLY A 552 -11.23 25.07 -20.43
CA GLY A 552 -12.69 24.98 -20.25
C GLY A 552 -13.14 23.87 -19.30
N ASN A 553 -12.29 23.47 -18.34
CA ASN A 553 -12.58 22.43 -17.34
C ASN A 553 -13.68 22.78 -16.32
N GLY A 554 -14.29 23.97 -16.40
CA GLY A 554 -15.36 24.44 -15.50
C GLY A 554 -14.89 24.98 -14.14
N ARG A 555 -13.58 25.05 -13.90
CA ARG A 555 -12.97 25.64 -12.70
C ARG A 555 -12.76 27.14 -12.88
N ASP A 556 -13.85 27.91 -12.93
CA ASP A 556 -13.84 29.36 -13.15
C ASP A 556 -13.76 30.18 -11.84
N LYS A 557 -13.82 31.50 -11.94
CA LYS A 557 -13.65 32.43 -10.81
C LYS A 557 -14.70 32.28 -9.70
N TYR A 558 -15.88 31.70 -9.99
CA TYR A 558 -16.93 31.52 -8.99
C TYR A 558 -16.55 30.42 -7.98
N LYS A 559 -15.63 29.52 -8.35
CA LYS A 559 -15.08 28.46 -7.49
C LYS A 559 -14.28 28.94 -6.29
N VAL A 560 -13.97 30.24 -6.21
CA VAL A 560 -13.26 30.85 -5.07
C VAL A 560 -14.22 31.26 -3.95
N PHE A 561 -15.53 31.23 -4.21
CA PHE A 561 -16.57 31.73 -3.33
C PHE A 561 -17.77 30.76 -3.22
N ASP A 562 -17.62 29.50 -3.61
CA ASP A 562 -18.68 28.50 -3.54
C ASP A 562 -18.70 27.69 -2.23
N HIS A 563 -17.78 27.99 -1.31
CA HIS A 563 -17.63 27.35 0.00
C HIS A 563 -17.34 25.84 -0.10
N ASP A 564 -16.70 25.42 -1.18
CA ASP A 564 -16.23 24.05 -1.39
C ASP A 564 -14.70 24.04 -1.52
N MET A 565 -14.04 23.65 -0.43
CA MET A 565 -12.57 23.55 -0.32
C MET A 565 -11.92 22.64 -1.39
N LEU A 566 -12.68 21.76 -2.04
CA LEU A 566 -12.18 20.87 -3.08
C LEU A 566 -12.32 21.45 -4.50
N THR A 567 -13.10 22.51 -4.67
CA THR A 567 -13.08 23.30 -5.89
C THR A 567 -12.07 24.43 -5.78
N TYR A 568 -11.58 24.88 -6.93
CA TYR A 568 -10.65 26.00 -7.00
C TYR A 568 -10.76 26.66 -8.35
N PHE A 569 -10.43 27.95 -8.42
CA PHE A 569 -10.32 28.65 -9.70
C PHE A 569 -9.01 28.27 -10.37
N ASP A 570 -9.06 27.74 -11.59
CA ASP A 570 -7.92 27.42 -12.46
C ASP A 570 -7.99 28.31 -13.70
N ALA A 571 -7.42 29.51 -13.60
CA ALA A 571 -7.56 30.54 -14.64
C ALA A 571 -7.05 30.06 -16.01
N PRO A 572 -7.59 30.53 -17.16
CA PRO A 572 -7.16 30.08 -18.49
C PRO A 572 -5.77 30.60 -18.89
N VAL A 573 -5.16 31.46 -18.09
CA VAL A 573 -3.85 32.08 -18.33
C VAL A 573 -2.83 31.55 -17.33
N SER A 574 -1.61 31.30 -17.81
CA SER A 574 -0.50 30.79 -17.00
C SER A 574 0.25 31.86 -16.21
N SER A 575 -0.21 33.12 -16.24
CA SER A 575 0.28 34.23 -15.42
C SER A 575 -0.69 35.40 -15.51
N GLY A 576 -0.81 36.20 -14.44
CA GLY A 576 -1.63 37.42 -14.42
C GLY A 576 -3.14 37.20 -14.29
N GLY A 577 -3.59 35.96 -14.15
CA GLY A 577 -4.97 35.64 -13.77
C GLY A 577 -5.29 36.16 -12.37
N TRP A 578 -6.52 36.59 -12.13
CA TRP A 578 -6.92 37.17 -10.85
C TRP A 578 -8.41 37.00 -10.56
N VAL A 579 -8.77 37.08 -9.28
CA VAL A 579 -10.15 36.96 -8.77
C VAL A 579 -10.34 37.83 -7.54
N GLY A 580 -11.53 38.38 -7.32
CA GLY A 580 -11.79 39.28 -6.21
C GLY A 580 -13.26 39.68 -6.07
N LEU A 581 -13.49 40.65 -5.19
CA LEU A 581 -14.80 41.22 -4.91
C LEU A 581 -14.80 42.72 -5.14
N SER A 582 -15.82 43.22 -5.83
CA SER A 582 -16.18 44.63 -5.90
C SER A 582 -17.30 44.91 -4.91
N PHE A 583 -17.14 45.90 -4.04
CA PHE A 583 -18.11 46.17 -2.97
C PHE A 583 -19.12 47.26 -3.33
N GLY A 584 -18.91 47.99 -4.42
CA GLY A 584 -19.71 49.15 -4.83
C GLY A 584 -19.64 50.36 -3.89
N ARG A 585 -19.00 50.23 -2.72
CA ARG A 585 -18.77 51.26 -1.70
C ARG A 585 -17.50 50.95 -0.92
N VAL A 586 -16.95 51.93 -0.23
CA VAL A 586 -15.82 51.68 0.68
C VAL A 586 -16.23 50.72 1.80
N ARG A 587 -15.48 49.64 1.97
CA ARG A 587 -15.57 48.68 3.08
C ARG A 587 -14.25 48.66 3.84
N LYS A 588 -14.32 48.43 5.15
CA LYS A 588 -13.18 48.17 6.02
C LYS A 588 -12.94 46.67 6.11
N ILE A 589 -11.75 46.22 5.74
CA ILE A 589 -11.35 44.82 5.73
C ILE A 589 -10.25 44.66 6.78
N LYS A 590 -10.55 43.92 7.84
CA LYS A 590 -9.61 43.63 8.93
C LYS A 590 -8.83 42.35 8.67
N ARG A 591 -9.43 41.37 8.01
CA ARG A 591 -8.84 40.04 7.84
C ARG A 591 -9.22 39.43 6.50
N ILE A 592 -8.23 38.83 5.85
CA ILE A 592 -8.39 37.98 4.66
C ILE A 592 -8.22 36.54 5.12
N VAL A 593 -9.14 35.66 4.77
CA VAL A 593 -8.91 34.21 4.82
C VAL A 593 -8.77 33.72 3.40
N TYR A 594 -7.74 32.92 3.13
CA TYR A 594 -7.61 32.29 1.84
C TYR A 594 -7.22 30.83 2.00
N ALA A 595 -7.68 29.99 1.07
CA ALA A 595 -7.27 28.60 0.95
C ALA A 595 -6.70 28.39 -0.46
N PRO A 596 -5.43 27.96 -0.60
CA PRO A 596 -4.93 27.50 -1.90
C PRO A 596 -5.60 26.17 -2.29
N TYR A 597 -5.30 25.64 -3.48
CA TYR A 597 -5.57 24.24 -3.80
C TYR A 597 -5.16 23.33 -2.63
N ASN A 598 -6.05 22.45 -2.19
CA ASN A 598 -5.86 21.69 -0.94
C ASN A 598 -6.58 20.34 -1.00
N ASP A 599 -6.57 19.62 0.12
CA ASP A 599 -7.10 18.28 0.28
C ASP A 599 -8.32 18.18 1.22
N ASP A 600 -8.87 19.33 1.63
CA ASP A 600 -10.06 19.45 2.50
C ASP A 600 -9.93 18.67 3.82
N ASN A 601 -8.69 18.55 4.31
CA ASN A 601 -8.38 17.97 5.61
C ASN A 601 -8.21 19.01 6.72
N GLY A 602 -8.37 20.29 6.40
CA GLY A 602 -8.37 21.39 7.37
C GLY A 602 -9.56 21.35 8.34
N ILE A 603 -9.52 22.22 9.35
CA ILE A 603 -10.71 22.59 10.11
C ILE A 603 -11.50 23.60 9.30
N ASN A 604 -12.75 23.29 8.99
CA ASN A 604 -13.64 24.12 8.18
C ASN A 604 -14.76 24.70 9.02
N LYS A 605 -15.14 25.94 8.71
CA LYS A 605 -16.26 26.65 9.33
C LYS A 605 -17.57 25.89 9.14
N GLY A 606 -18.36 25.75 10.21
CA GLY A 606 -19.67 25.10 10.18
C GLY A 606 -19.66 23.56 10.16
N GLU A 607 -18.48 22.94 10.08
CA GLU A 607 -18.35 21.48 10.13
C GLU A 607 -18.15 20.99 11.56
N LEU A 608 -18.75 19.84 11.89
CA LEU A 608 -18.71 19.25 13.22
C LEU A 608 -17.51 18.32 13.35
N TYR A 609 -16.68 18.53 14.36
CA TYR A 609 -15.54 17.67 14.66
C TYR A 609 -15.67 17.08 16.07
N GLU A 610 -15.11 15.90 16.27
CA GLU A 610 -14.98 15.26 17.58
C GLU A 610 -13.54 14.79 17.78
N LEU A 611 -12.93 15.21 18.89
CA LEU A 611 -11.61 14.77 19.30
C LEU A 611 -11.73 13.56 20.24
N PHE A 612 -10.91 12.55 20.02
CA PHE A 612 -10.81 11.37 20.87
C PHE A 612 -9.40 11.21 21.42
N TYR A 613 -9.30 10.61 22.61
CA TYR A 613 -8.09 9.95 23.07
C TYR A 613 -8.31 8.44 23.19
N PHE A 614 -7.23 7.66 23.19
CA PHE A 614 -7.31 6.21 23.32
C PHE A 614 -7.08 5.74 24.76
N ASP A 615 -8.06 5.03 25.32
CA ASP A 615 -8.00 4.32 26.61
C ASP A 615 -8.90 3.07 26.54
N ALA A 616 -8.29 1.89 26.36
CA ALA A 616 -9.00 0.63 26.05
C ALA A 616 -10.00 0.70 24.86
N GLY A 617 -9.92 1.77 24.05
CA GLY A 617 -10.93 2.17 23.09
C GLY A 617 -10.89 3.68 22.87
N TRP A 618 -11.69 4.20 21.93
CA TRP A 618 -11.75 5.64 21.68
C TRP A 618 -12.71 6.31 22.68
N VAL A 619 -12.18 7.25 23.47
CA VAL A 619 -12.95 8.06 24.44
C VAL A 619 -13.05 9.49 23.92
N SER A 620 -14.27 10.02 23.87
CA SER A 620 -14.54 11.37 23.37
C SER A 620 -14.08 12.45 24.35
N LEU A 621 -13.49 13.52 23.81
CA LEU A 621 -13.18 14.78 24.49
C LEU A 621 -14.18 15.89 24.15
N GLY A 622 -15.28 15.54 23.48
CA GLY A 622 -16.36 16.44 23.10
C GLY A 622 -16.32 16.84 21.62
N GLU A 623 -17.46 17.38 21.19
CA GLU A 623 -17.66 17.87 19.84
C GLU A 623 -17.53 19.39 19.77
N LYS A 624 -17.02 19.91 18.65
CA LYS A 624 -16.96 21.35 18.36
C LYS A 624 -17.24 21.60 16.88
N TYR A 625 -17.97 22.68 16.60
CA TYR A 625 -18.06 23.21 15.25
C TYR A 625 -16.81 24.03 14.93
N GLY A 626 -16.27 23.88 13.72
CA GLY A 626 -15.27 24.80 13.22
C GLY A 626 -15.87 26.19 13.02
N ASP A 627 -15.06 27.22 13.26
CA ASP A 627 -15.45 28.63 13.15
C ASP A 627 -14.59 29.36 12.11
N SER A 628 -14.75 30.68 12.03
CA SER A 628 -14.01 31.56 11.10
C SER A 628 -12.51 31.65 11.37
N SER A 629 -12.00 31.03 12.45
CA SER A 629 -10.56 30.93 12.73
C SER A 629 -9.87 29.79 11.97
N TYR A 630 -10.63 28.80 11.46
CA TYR A 630 -10.11 27.58 10.81
C TYR A 630 -9.13 26.80 11.69
N THR A 631 -9.30 26.91 13.01
CA THR A 631 -8.51 26.22 14.03
C THR A 631 -9.43 25.64 15.10
N MET A 632 -8.93 24.70 15.88
CA MET A 632 -9.69 24.10 16.97
C MET A 632 -8.83 23.85 18.19
N ASN A 633 -9.30 24.31 19.36
CA ASN A 633 -8.63 24.15 20.64
C ASN A 633 -9.38 23.22 21.58
N TYR A 634 -8.66 22.36 22.30
CA TYR A 634 -9.19 21.56 23.41
C TYR A 634 -8.29 21.71 24.62
N ASP A 635 -8.82 22.20 25.76
CA ASP A 635 -8.01 22.61 26.92
C ASP A 635 -7.84 21.53 28.01
N ARG A 636 -8.55 20.41 27.88
CA ARG A 636 -8.56 19.34 28.88
C ARG A 636 -8.25 17.99 28.25
N VAL A 637 -7.14 17.92 27.53
CA VAL A 637 -6.65 16.67 26.93
C VAL A 637 -5.69 15.97 27.89
N PRO A 638 -5.89 14.69 28.25
CA PRO A 638 -4.95 13.93 29.07
C PRO A 638 -3.54 13.93 28.46
N ARG A 639 -2.49 14.09 29.28
CA ARG A 639 -1.11 13.95 28.82
C ARG A 639 -0.79 12.51 28.43
N ASN A 640 0.27 12.32 27.62
CA ASN A 640 0.71 11.02 27.11
C ASN A 640 -0.39 10.21 26.38
N ALA A 641 -1.31 10.92 25.71
CA ALA A 641 -2.44 10.32 25.00
C ALA A 641 -2.18 10.19 23.49
N LEU A 642 -2.64 9.08 22.91
CA LEU A 642 -2.82 8.96 21.47
C LEU A 642 -4.17 9.57 21.09
N LEU A 643 -4.17 10.50 20.14
CA LEU A 643 -5.32 11.32 19.77
C LEU A 643 -5.80 11.00 18.35
N LEU A 644 -7.08 11.27 18.10
CA LEU A 644 -7.70 11.15 16.78
C LEU A 644 -8.79 12.22 16.63
N LEU A 645 -8.68 13.06 15.61
CA LEU A 645 -9.73 14.04 15.26
C LEU A 645 -10.57 13.47 14.12
N ARG A 646 -11.89 13.47 14.28
CA ARG A 646 -12.84 13.08 13.21
C ARG A 646 -13.71 14.25 12.82
N ASN A 647 -13.88 14.45 11.53
CA ASN A 647 -14.95 15.28 10.99
C ASN A 647 -16.21 14.41 10.86
N LYS A 648 -17.31 14.84 11.48
CA LYS A 648 -18.62 14.18 11.46
C LYS A 648 -19.55 14.69 10.36
N THR A 649 -19.20 15.79 9.71
CA THR A 649 -19.95 16.35 8.59
C THR A 649 -19.56 15.67 7.28
N LYS A 650 -18.27 15.65 6.93
CA LYS A 650 -17.78 15.13 5.63
C LYS A 650 -16.35 14.58 5.71
N GLY A 651 -15.93 13.92 4.62
CA GLY A 651 -14.61 13.33 4.47
C GLY A 651 -14.42 12.04 5.29
N GLN A 652 -13.49 11.18 4.85
CA GLN A 652 -13.18 9.91 5.53
C GLN A 652 -11.73 9.83 6.02
N GLU A 653 -10.85 10.72 5.53
CA GLU A 653 -9.46 10.76 5.94
C GLU A 653 -9.33 11.24 7.38
N VAL A 654 -8.74 10.40 8.24
CA VAL A 654 -8.41 10.71 9.64
C VAL A 654 -7.11 9.99 9.98
N ARG A 655 -6.29 10.59 10.84
CA ARG A 655 -5.02 10.00 11.26
C ARG A 655 -4.80 10.18 12.75
N ILE A 656 -4.17 9.19 13.37
CA ILE A 656 -3.79 9.26 14.78
C ILE A 656 -2.57 10.17 14.94
N PHE A 657 -2.48 10.85 16.06
CA PHE A 657 -1.36 11.74 16.36
C PHE A 657 -1.12 11.82 17.86
N THR A 658 0.05 12.31 18.24
CA THR A 658 0.34 12.78 19.59
C THR A 658 0.59 14.28 19.55
N GLN A 659 0.11 15.01 20.56
CA GLN A 659 0.44 16.42 20.69
C GLN A 659 0.72 16.78 22.14
N GLU A 660 1.94 17.22 22.42
CA GLU A 660 2.39 17.57 23.77
C GLU A 660 3.29 18.80 23.73
N ASP A 661 2.98 19.79 24.59
CA ASP A 661 3.71 21.06 24.70
C ASP A 661 3.96 21.73 23.33
N GLY A 662 2.93 21.74 22.48
CA GLY A 662 2.95 22.34 21.14
C GLY A 662 3.57 21.48 20.03
N LYS A 663 4.21 20.35 20.35
CA LYS A 663 4.79 19.44 19.37
C LYS A 663 3.73 18.46 18.88
N HIS A 664 3.43 18.49 17.58
CA HIS A 664 2.47 17.61 16.93
C HIS A 664 3.20 16.56 16.09
N GLU A 665 2.84 15.29 16.23
CA GLU A 665 3.42 14.18 15.46
C GLU A 665 2.33 13.23 14.97
N TRP A 666 2.28 13.02 13.65
CA TRP A 666 1.39 12.07 13.00
C TRP A 666 1.98 10.66 13.05
N TRP A 667 1.14 9.70 13.41
CA TRP A 667 1.51 8.29 13.53
C TRP A 667 0.71 7.43 12.61
#